data_AF-A0AAE6CKE2-F1
#
_entry.id   AF-A0AAE6CKE2-F1
#
_cell.length_a   1.000
_cell.length_b   1.000
_cell.length_c   1.000
_cell.angle_alpha   90.00
_cell.angle_beta   90.00
_cell.angle_gamma   90.00
#
_symmetry.space_group_name_H-M   'P 1'
#
loop_
_entity.id
_entity.type
_entity.pdbx_description
1 polymer ?
#
loop_
_entity_poly.entity_id
_entity_poly.type
_entity_poly.pdbx_seq_one_letter_code
_entity_poly.pdbx_strand_id
1 'polypeptide(L)'
;MKMKLLTATLIAAGALSQSAFAYDCAGLSDWDSGAVYNGGAKVKHKNSAYQAAYWSQGADPETHSGDWQEWKPLGQCDDGGPVDNKPPSVTLTAPKSGSEYAVGDTVVLSADASDEDGSVAKVTFMVDDKVVGEDDSAPYSVEWKAELGAHTVSAAAVDDDNADATTGKASIKVTDGDTPPDNQAPTASVTSPKAGEEFNVDDNVNISVDAADADGSVSKVEFYVDNALIGEDDAAPYEMAWKAKAGGHSIAAKAIDDKGLSGMAPAVAIKVNGGTDPGGEDCRPEGLYQTPGVDVPYCSIYDENGREKMGADHPRRIIGYFTSWRTGKNGAPSYLASDIPWEKLTHINYAFAHVDGNNKISVGNVNNPDNPATGLTWDGVEGAEMDPSYSYKGHFNLLNKFKKQYPNVKTLISVGGWAETGGYFDDDGKRVDSGGFYTMTTNADNSINQQGINTFADSVVAFLRSYGFDGVDIDYEYPTSMNDAGNPDDFAIANARRAGLMASYVELMKTLREKLDAASAEDGKHYMLTIASPSSGYLLRGMEVMQITPYLDYVNIMSYDLHGAWNQFVGPNAALYDTGEDVELKAWNYYNTSQYQRIGYLNTDWAYKYFRGTMQAGRINIGVPYYTRGWQGVNGGDNGLWGTASAPDQNNCPPGTGSGDKNDCGHGAVGIDNIWHDLDKQGNEMGAGSNPLWHAKNLAEGVAGSYIADYGLDPANDPTDVLTGSYSRHYDSTAVAPWLWNAEKRVFLSIEDEESIGVKAKYVADNGIGGVMFWELAGDYDWNADKGEYFMGDTLTTQFYDAFKNATPYGDQVGSDVPATSLDIKYSISGFKLGDQNYPINPKLKITNNSGQTIPGGATFEFNVPTAIPDTISDQSGVGLKVIASGANSSGNNIGGLDNDHHKVAFTLKNYQALADGESMDITLNYQLPMSTPSSWRVKIGGATFALKQEHPELPAGSLDGGDNGDGGDNGGDDGGNDGGSCADANVDPSKVNVYPNWTQSDWQGNPTHAGSGDLMSHNKVVYRAGWWTQSTPGSDGSWTLVCRF
;
A
#
# COMPACT_ATOMS: atom_id res chain seq x y z
N MET A 1 55.48 33.91 -16.25
CA MET A 1 56.93 34.07 -16.05
C MET A 1 57.61 32.98 -16.88
N LYS A 2 58.45 33.31 -17.88
CA LYS A 2 58.88 32.41 -19.00
C LYS A 2 57.69 31.99 -19.92
N MET A 3 57.70 32.05 -21.26
CA MET A 3 58.62 31.66 -22.37
C MET A 3 58.38 30.22 -22.88
N LYS A 4 58.29 29.89 -24.20
CA LYS A 4 58.19 30.69 -25.47
C LYS A 4 58.07 29.75 -26.72
N LEU A 5 57.46 30.22 -27.84
CA LEU A 5 57.72 29.84 -29.28
C LEU A 5 57.33 28.41 -29.76
N LEU A 6 57.16 28.00 -31.05
CA LEU A 6 57.36 28.50 -32.47
C LEU A 6 56.33 27.76 -33.42
N THR A 7 55.53 28.38 -34.33
CA THR A 7 55.61 28.49 -35.85
C THR A 7 55.72 27.19 -36.70
N ALA A 8 55.34 27.01 -38.00
CA ALA A 8 54.62 27.71 -39.11
C ALA A 8 54.37 26.65 -40.26
N THR A 9 53.56 26.71 -41.35
CA THR A 9 52.82 27.69 -42.22
C THR A 9 53.48 28.00 -43.60
N LEU A 10 52.70 28.04 -44.73
CA LEU A 10 52.96 28.32 -46.21
C LEU A 10 52.79 27.09 -47.17
N ILE A 11 52.62 27.07 -48.52
CA ILE A 11 52.10 27.91 -49.67
C ILE A 11 52.89 27.56 -50.99
N ALA A 12 52.41 27.52 -52.26
CA ALA A 12 51.10 27.32 -52.96
C ALA A 12 51.25 27.27 -54.53
N ALA A 13 50.19 26.83 -55.27
CA ALA A 13 49.78 27.17 -56.68
C ALA A 13 50.38 26.52 -57.99
N GLY A 14 49.51 26.02 -58.91
CA GLY A 14 49.32 26.57 -60.30
C GLY A 14 49.67 25.82 -61.63
N ALA A 15 48.65 25.53 -62.49
CA ALA A 15 48.53 25.75 -63.98
C ALA A 15 48.91 24.73 -65.15
N LEU A 16 47.87 24.19 -65.85
CA LEU A 16 47.50 24.18 -67.31
C LEU A 16 48.28 23.49 -68.52
N SER A 17 47.69 22.38 -69.06
CA SER A 17 47.18 22.04 -70.46
C SER A 17 47.97 21.69 -71.77
N GLN A 18 47.40 20.75 -72.60
CA GLN A 18 47.39 20.52 -74.11
C GLN A 18 47.70 19.08 -74.68
N SER A 19 47.31 18.73 -75.95
CA SER A 19 47.21 17.34 -76.55
C SER A 19 47.37 17.18 -78.11
N ALA A 20 47.36 15.95 -78.70
CA ALA A 20 47.71 15.60 -80.14
C ALA A 20 46.93 14.40 -80.82
N PHE A 21 47.33 13.89 -82.03
CA PHE A 21 46.56 12.99 -82.99
C PHE A 21 47.37 11.81 -83.67
N ALA A 22 46.73 10.89 -84.46
CA ALA A 22 47.20 9.53 -84.93
C ALA A 22 47.47 9.29 -86.47
N TYR A 23 47.82 8.05 -86.92
CA TYR A 23 48.35 7.68 -88.28
C TYR A 23 48.15 6.18 -88.75
N ASP A 24 47.73 5.89 -90.00
CA ASP A 24 47.49 4.50 -90.52
C ASP A 24 48.76 3.61 -90.75
N CYS A 25 48.70 2.33 -90.32
CA CYS A 25 49.78 1.34 -90.36
C CYS A 25 49.57 0.08 -91.23
N ALA A 26 48.40 -0.15 -91.86
CA ALA A 26 47.91 -1.48 -92.27
C ALA A 26 48.70 -2.25 -93.37
N GLY A 27 49.87 -1.76 -93.78
CA GLY A 27 50.74 -2.37 -94.80
C GLY A 27 52.22 -2.50 -94.41
N LEU A 28 52.57 -2.37 -93.12
CA LEU A 28 53.95 -2.46 -92.64
C LEU A 28 54.27 -3.84 -92.07
N SER A 29 55.45 -4.37 -92.38
CA SER A 29 55.96 -5.60 -91.77
C SER A 29 56.46 -5.34 -90.34
N ASP A 30 56.27 -6.30 -89.45
CA ASP A 30 56.88 -6.29 -88.12
C ASP A 30 58.41 -6.21 -88.17
N TRP A 31 58.99 -5.60 -87.13
CA TRP A 31 60.44 -5.52 -86.96
C TRP A 31 61.01 -6.81 -86.37
N ASP A 32 61.95 -7.41 -87.09
CA ASP A 32 62.75 -8.57 -86.66
C ASP A 32 64.20 -8.14 -86.38
N SER A 33 64.66 -8.37 -85.16
CA SER A 33 66.06 -8.15 -84.75
C SER A 33 67.10 -8.89 -85.62
N GLY A 34 66.71 -10.01 -86.25
CA GLY A 34 67.53 -10.77 -87.19
C GLY A 34 67.57 -10.18 -88.61
N ALA A 35 66.67 -9.26 -88.97
CA ALA A 35 66.50 -8.74 -90.33
C ALA A 35 67.24 -7.42 -90.59
N VAL A 36 67.62 -7.21 -91.86
CA VAL A 36 68.35 -6.02 -92.32
C VAL A 36 67.40 -5.00 -92.93
N TYR A 37 67.28 -3.85 -92.29
CA TYR A 37 66.53 -2.70 -92.76
C TYR A 37 67.47 -1.63 -93.35
N ASN A 38 66.95 -0.87 -94.31
CA ASN A 38 67.69 0.20 -95.01
C ASN A 38 66.92 1.51 -94.88
N GLY A 39 67.60 2.65 -94.98
CA GLY A 39 66.96 3.97 -94.85
C GLY A 39 65.78 4.14 -95.81
N GLY A 40 64.62 4.51 -95.26
CA GLY A 40 63.33 4.56 -95.94
C GLY A 40 62.45 3.32 -95.77
N ALA A 41 62.98 2.19 -95.28
CA ALA A 41 62.17 1.04 -94.91
C ALA A 41 61.25 1.40 -93.74
N LYS A 42 59.97 1.06 -93.84
CA LYS A 42 58.99 1.24 -92.77
C LYS A 42 58.66 -0.12 -92.15
N VAL A 43 58.58 -0.15 -90.83
CA VAL A 43 58.14 -1.30 -90.03
C VAL A 43 57.02 -0.87 -89.09
N LYS A 44 56.13 -1.80 -88.74
CA LYS A 44 55.39 -1.67 -87.48
C LYS A 44 56.21 -2.33 -86.38
N HIS A 45 56.13 -1.79 -85.18
CA HIS A 45 56.74 -2.37 -84.00
C HIS A 45 56.02 -1.77 -82.80
N LYS A 46 55.40 -2.59 -81.95
CA LYS A 46 54.61 -2.15 -80.78
C LYS A 46 53.67 -0.98 -81.09
N ASN A 47 52.71 -1.28 -81.97
CA ASN A 47 51.59 -0.40 -82.31
C ASN A 47 51.93 1.05 -82.69
N SER A 48 53.05 1.24 -83.38
CA SER A 48 53.42 2.51 -84.00
C SER A 48 54.18 2.28 -85.30
N ALA A 49 53.97 3.17 -86.26
CA ALA A 49 54.71 3.16 -87.53
C ALA A 49 56.07 3.83 -87.36
N TYR A 50 57.14 3.07 -87.61
CA TYR A 50 58.52 3.57 -87.58
C TYR A 50 59.14 3.48 -88.97
N GLN A 51 59.83 4.55 -89.39
CA GLN A 51 60.63 4.56 -90.63
C GLN A 51 62.11 4.58 -90.29
N ALA A 52 62.87 3.60 -90.80
CA ALA A 52 64.32 3.59 -90.71
C ALA A 52 64.89 4.86 -91.35
N ALA A 53 65.67 5.64 -90.60
CA ALA A 53 66.38 6.80 -91.11
C ALA A 53 67.58 6.37 -91.99
N TYR A 54 68.21 5.24 -91.65
CA TYR A 54 69.37 4.67 -92.33
C TYR A 54 69.43 3.14 -92.19
N TRP A 55 70.56 2.51 -92.49
CA TRP A 55 70.75 1.07 -92.37
C TRP A 55 70.73 0.62 -90.90
N SER A 56 70.00 -0.45 -90.59
CA SER A 56 69.90 -1.02 -89.24
C SER A 56 69.60 -2.52 -89.29
N GLN A 57 70.16 -3.28 -88.33
CA GLN A 57 69.84 -4.67 -88.03
C GLN A 57 70.01 -4.85 -86.51
N GLY A 58 69.02 -5.42 -85.83
CA GLY A 58 69.07 -5.65 -84.38
C GLY A 58 68.87 -4.44 -83.46
N ALA A 59 68.83 -3.20 -83.98
CA ALA A 59 68.45 -2.02 -83.19
C ALA A 59 66.93 -1.77 -83.24
N ASP A 60 66.31 -1.84 -82.06
CA ASP A 60 64.88 -1.88 -81.77
C ASP A 60 64.18 -0.51 -82.03
N PRO A 61 63.08 -0.46 -82.81
CA PRO A 61 62.45 0.79 -83.23
C PRO A 61 61.83 1.63 -82.12
N GLU A 62 61.21 1.03 -81.10
CA GLU A 62 60.62 1.78 -79.98
C GLU A 62 61.73 2.54 -79.24
N THR A 63 62.75 1.80 -78.80
CA THR A 63 63.83 2.31 -77.95
C THR A 63 64.90 3.12 -78.69
N HIS A 64 64.94 3.03 -80.03
CA HIS A 64 65.88 3.77 -80.88
C HIS A 64 65.16 4.68 -81.90
N SER A 65 64.13 5.39 -81.43
CA SER A 65 63.36 6.34 -82.25
C SER A 65 63.50 7.81 -81.84
N GLY A 66 63.57 8.68 -82.85
CA GLY A 66 63.59 10.14 -82.67
C GLY A 66 64.02 10.87 -83.94
N ASP A 67 64.17 12.19 -83.87
CA ASP A 67 64.59 13.00 -85.04
C ASP A 67 66.01 12.71 -85.55
N TRP A 68 66.82 11.98 -84.79
CA TRP A 68 68.25 11.73 -85.08
C TRP A 68 68.70 10.27 -84.88
N GLN A 69 67.78 9.32 -84.64
CA GLN A 69 68.11 7.92 -84.39
C GLN A 69 67.91 7.03 -85.63
N GLU A 70 68.22 5.74 -85.47
CA GLU A 70 68.04 4.66 -86.46
C GLU A 70 66.63 4.65 -87.06
N TRP A 71 65.63 4.99 -86.24
CA TRP A 71 64.22 5.02 -86.59
C TRP A 71 63.60 6.40 -86.32
N LYS A 72 62.62 6.80 -87.13
CA LYS A 72 61.77 7.97 -86.91
C LYS A 72 60.32 7.53 -86.69
N PRO A 73 59.64 7.96 -85.62
CA PRO A 73 58.22 7.68 -85.42
C PRO A 73 57.38 8.48 -86.44
N LEU A 74 56.31 7.85 -86.94
CA LEU A 74 55.34 8.49 -87.85
C LEU A 74 53.99 8.76 -87.16
N GLY A 75 53.64 7.95 -86.15
CA GLY A 75 52.45 8.04 -85.31
C GLY A 75 52.06 6.67 -84.77
N GLN A 76 51.17 6.65 -83.77
CA GLN A 76 50.44 5.44 -83.39
C GLN A 76 49.50 5.02 -84.51
N CYS A 77 49.26 3.71 -84.62
CA CYS A 77 48.45 3.13 -85.67
C CYS A 77 46.96 3.53 -85.54
N ASP A 78 46.34 3.83 -86.67
CA ASP A 78 44.91 4.16 -86.83
C ASP A 78 44.40 3.33 -88.01
N ASP A 79 44.02 2.08 -87.73
CA ASP A 79 43.77 1.06 -88.73
C ASP A 79 42.27 0.97 -89.10
N GLY A 80 41.92 1.65 -90.18
CA GLY A 80 40.60 1.61 -90.83
C GLY A 80 40.21 0.27 -91.48
N GLY A 81 40.56 -0.86 -90.84
CA GLY A 81 40.15 -2.21 -91.16
C GLY A 81 40.98 -2.94 -92.23
N PRO A 82 41.21 -4.26 -92.12
CA PRO A 82 41.23 -5.05 -90.89
C PRO A 82 42.46 -5.97 -90.77
N VAL A 83 42.97 -6.09 -89.55
CA VAL A 83 43.31 -7.40 -88.99
C VAL A 83 42.34 -7.65 -87.84
N ASP A 84 41.83 -8.87 -87.71
CA ASP A 84 41.00 -9.24 -86.55
C ASP A 84 41.92 -9.32 -85.32
N ASN A 85 42.08 -8.18 -84.66
CA ASN A 85 42.58 -8.08 -83.32
C ASN A 85 41.76 -9.02 -82.40
N LYS A 86 42.43 -9.78 -81.53
CA LYS A 86 41.75 -10.76 -80.69
C LYS A 86 41.34 -10.11 -79.37
N PRO A 87 40.06 -10.21 -78.97
CA PRO A 87 39.63 -9.86 -77.63
C PRO A 87 40.57 -10.45 -76.55
N PRO A 88 41.15 -9.63 -75.66
CA PRO A 88 42.14 -10.07 -74.68
C PRO A 88 41.52 -11.07 -73.70
N SER A 89 42.31 -11.96 -73.11
CA SER A 89 41.76 -12.79 -72.03
C SER A 89 41.57 -11.96 -70.76
N VAL A 90 40.39 -12.03 -70.14
CA VAL A 90 40.10 -11.39 -68.84
C VAL A 90 39.28 -12.30 -67.95
N THR A 91 39.64 -12.35 -66.66
CA THR A 91 38.91 -13.09 -65.63
C THR A 91 38.78 -12.22 -64.38
N LEU A 92 37.54 -11.92 -63.97
CA LEU A 92 37.25 -11.20 -62.73
C LEU A 92 37.70 -12.06 -61.53
N THR A 93 38.68 -11.59 -60.77
CA THR A 93 39.25 -12.29 -59.61
C THR A 93 38.52 -11.97 -58.32
N ALA A 94 38.03 -10.74 -58.18
CA ALA A 94 37.12 -10.30 -57.14
C ALA A 94 36.23 -9.13 -57.62
N PRO A 95 35.01 -8.97 -57.08
CA PRO A 95 34.33 -9.85 -56.12
C PRO A 95 33.82 -11.14 -56.76
N LYS A 96 33.51 -12.14 -55.95
CA LYS A 96 32.96 -13.42 -56.44
C LYS A 96 31.44 -13.37 -56.49
N SER A 97 30.84 -14.05 -57.48
CA SER A 97 29.38 -14.12 -57.58
C SER A 97 28.78 -14.74 -56.32
N GLY A 98 27.80 -14.05 -55.73
CA GLY A 98 27.22 -14.36 -54.42
C GLY A 98 27.81 -13.57 -53.24
N SER A 99 28.76 -12.65 -53.46
CA SER A 99 29.23 -11.74 -52.40
C SER A 99 28.14 -10.74 -52.03
N GLU A 100 27.99 -10.48 -50.74
CA GLU A 100 27.16 -9.39 -50.22
C GLU A 100 28.06 -8.25 -49.72
N TYR A 101 27.59 -7.03 -49.91
CA TYR A 101 28.23 -5.76 -49.55
C TYR A 101 27.15 -4.80 -49.01
N ALA A 102 27.57 -3.66 -48.51
CA ALA A 102 26.71 -2.61 -47.98
C ALA A 102 26.84 -1.29 -48.75
N VAL A 103 25.87 -0.39 -48.58
CA VAL A 103 25.82 0.84 -49.38
C VAL A 103 26.89 1.82 -48.92
N GLY A 104 27.63 2.35 -49.89
CA GLY A 104 28.80 3.16 -49.63
C GLY A 104 30.07 2.36 -49.35
N ASP A 105 30.06 1.03 -49.28
CA ASP A 105 31.30 0.23 -49.26
C ASP A 105 32.24 0.62 -50.41
N THR A 106 33.55 0.46 -50.21
CA THR A 106 34.52 0.62 -51.29
C THR A 106 34.94 -0.76 -51.78
N VAL A 107 34.23 -1.27 -52.78
CA VAL A 107 34.42 -2.62 -53.32
C VAL A 107 35.52 -2.59 -54.37
N VAL A 108 36.65 -3.24 -54.09
CA VAL A 108 37.74 -3.41 -55.06
C VAL A 108 37.33 -4.44 -56.10
N LEU A 109 37.04 -3.97 -57.31
CA LEU A 109 36.89 -4.81 -58.50
C LEU A 109 38.30 -5.10 -59.02
N SER A 110 38.64 -6.37 -59.25
CA SER A 110 39.96 -6.79 -59.75
C SER A 110 39.82 -7.89 -60.79
N ALA A 111 40.72 -7.89 -61.77
CA ALA A 111 40.76 -8.92 -62.80
C ALA A 111 42.19 -9.24 -63.24
N ASP A 112 42.48 -10.53 -63.41
CA ASP A 112 43.62 -10.96 -64.21
C ASP A 112 43.24 -10.77 -65.68
N ALA A 113 43.94 -9.87 -66.37
CA ALA A 113 43.79 -9.63 -67.80
C ALA A 113 45.13 -9.80 -68.51
N SER A 114 45.13 -10.48 -69.65
CA SER A 114 46.30 -10.70 -70.49
C SER A 114 45.88 -10.87 -71.94
N ASP A 115 46.48 -10.11 -72.84
CA ASP A 115 46.32 -10.29 -74.27
C ASP A 115 47.36 -11.32 -74.81
N GLU A 116 47.05 -11.98 -75.91
CA GLU A 116 47.98 -12.86 -76.65
C GLU A 116 48.70 -12.16 -77.81
N ASP A 117 48.14 -11.07 -78.38
CA ASP A 117 48.65 -10.42 -79.60
C ASP A 117 49.39 -9.12 -79.32
N GLY A 118 48.84 -8.28 -78.44
CA GLY A 118 49.37 -7.00 -78.00
C GLY A 118 49.45 -6.91 -76.47
N SER A 119 48.82 -5.88 -75.91
CA SER A 119 48.82 -5.56 -74.49
C SER A 119 47.45 -5.05 -74.05
N VAL A 120 47.02 -5.39 -72.83
CA VAL A 120 45.77 -4.86 -72.26
C VAL A 120 45.99 -3.38 -71.92
N ALA A 121 45.60 -2.50 -72.85
CA ALA A 121 45.71 -1.05 -72.73
C ALA A 121 44.84 -0.50 -71.59
N LYS A 122 43.73 -1.18 -71.27
CA LYS A 122 43.00 -0.99 -70.01
C LYS A 122 42.10 -2.17 -69.66
N VAL A 123 41.83 -2.33 -68.37
CA VAL A 123 40.65 -3.05 -67.88
C VAL A 123 39.61 -2.04 -67.42
N THR A 124 38.52 -1.97 -68.18
CA THR A 124 37.31 -1.22 -67.85
C THR A 124 36.43 -2.09 -66.95
N PHE A 125 36.20 -1.68 -65.70
CA PHE A 125 35.30 -2.39 -64.80
C PHE A 125 33.90 -1.77 -64.83
N MET A 126 32.88 -2.63 -64.79
CA MET A 126 31.48 -2.27 -64.98
C MET A 126 30.60 -2.83 -63.87
N VAL A 127 29.59 -2.04 -63.48
CA VAL A 127 28.51 -2.45 -62.58
C VAL A 127 27.17 -2.07 -63.21
N ASP A 128 26.28 -3.05 -63.35
CA ASP A 128 25.00 -2.94 -64.08
C ASP A 128 25.14 -2.30 -65.46
N ASP A 129 26.13 -2.80 -66.22
CA ASP A 129 26.49 -2.36 -67.56
C ASP A 129 26.94 -0.89 -67.68
N LYS A 130 27.15 -0.19 -66.55
CA LYS A 130 27.80 1.12 -66.49
C LYS A 130 29.27 0.96 -66.13
N VAL A 131 30.16 1.68 -66.82
CA VAL A 131 31.57 1.79 -66.42
C VAL A 131 31.67 2.53 -65.08
N VAL A 132 32.44 1.97 -64.14
CA VAL A 132 32.70 2.59 -62.82
C VAL A 132 34.15 3.02 -62.63
N GLY A 133 35.09 2.42 -63.37
CA GLY A 133 36.50 2.80 -63.39
C GLY A 133 37.25 2.04 -64.47
N GLU A 134 38.44 2.54 -64.83
CA GLU A 134 39.34 1.93 -65.80
C GLU A 134 40.77 1.97 -65.24
N ASP A 135 41.55 0.90 -65.43
CA ASP A 135 42.96 0.81 -65.00
C ASP A 135 43.83 0.36 -66.19
N ASP A 136 44.90 1.10 -66.48
CA ASP A 136 45.85 0.86 -67.57
C ASP A 136 47.14 0.14 -67.12
N SER A 137 47.22 -0.31 -65.85
CA SER A 137 48.41 -0.92 -65.28
C SER A 137 48.14 -2.18 -64.44
N ALA A 138 48.87 -3.27 -64.70
CA ALA A 138 48.74 -4.50 -63.92
C ALA A 138 49.43 -4.39 -62.54
N PRO A 139 48.84 -4.93 -61.44
CA PRO A 139 47.61 -5.71 -61.37
C PRO A 139 46.33 -4.86 -61.39
N TYR A 140 45.49 -5.09 -62.41
CA TYR A 140 44.36 -4.22 -62.71
C TYR A 140 43.28 -4.26 -61.61
N SER A 141 42.98 -3.09 -61.04
CA SER A 141 41.92 -2.96 -60.04
C SER A 141 41.35 -1.55 -59.94
N VAL A 142 40.04 -1.45 -59.68
CA VAL A 142 39.39 -0.16 -59.38
C VAL A 142 38.47 -0.26 -58.17
N GLU A 143 38.39 0.83 -57.43
CA GLU A 143 37.51 0.98 -56.28
C GLU A 143 36.13 1.49 -56.72
N TRP A 144 35.08 0.70 -56.46
CA TRP A 144 33.69 1.11 -56.68
C TRP A 144 32.99 1.44 -55.35
N LYS A 145 32.44 2.66 -55.24
CA LYS A 145 31.51 3.02 -54.17
C LYS A 145 30.18 2.32 -54.40
N ALA A 146 29.84 1.37 -53.54
CA ALA A 146 28.69 0.49 -53.75
C ALA A 146 27.35 1.25 -53.64
N GLU A 147 26.51 1.17 -54.67
CA GLU A 147 25.16 1.74 -54.69
C GLU A 147 24.12 0.73 -54.17
N LEU A 148 22.93 1.19 -53.75
CA LEU A 148 21.92 0.32 -53.15
C LEU A 148 21.21 -0.57 -54.19
N GLY A 149 21.39 -1.89 -54.12
CA GLY A 149 20.66 -2.84 -54.96
C GLY A 149 21.26 -4.24 -55.10
N ALA A 150 20.60 -5.08 -55.90
CA ALA A 150 21.22 -6.29 -56.44
C ALA A 150 21.91 -5.94 -57.76
N HIS A 151 23.23 -6.09 -57.80
CA HIS A 151 24.08 -5.60 -58.88
C HIS A 151 24.79 -6.74 -59.61
N THR A 152 25.18 -6.47 -60.85
CA THR A 152 26.00 -7.36 -61.67
C THR A 152 27.30 -6.68 -62.05
N VAL A 153 28.43 -7.29 -61.69
CA VAL A 153 29.77 -6.75 -61.99
C VAL A 153 30.48 -7.59 -63.05
N SER A 154 31.23 -6.93 -63.91
CA SER A 154 32.07 -7.56 -64.93
C SER A 154 33.28 -6.68 -65.23
N ALA A 155 34.37 -7.30 -65.67
CA ALA A 155 35.50 -6.59 -66.25
C ALA A 155 35.42 -6.72 -67.78
N ALA A 156 35.69 -5.64 -68.50
CA ALA A 156 35.96 -5.64 -69.92
C ALA A 156 37.42 -5.23 -70.12
N ALA A 157 38.27 -6.17 -70.54
CA ALA A 157 39.61 -5.82 -70.97
C ALA A 157 39.55 -5.33 -72.41
N VAL A 158 40.24 -4.22 -72.68
CA VAL A 158 40.44 -3.66 -74.01
C VAL A 158 41.95 -3.58 -74.23
N ASP A 159 42.40 -4.18 -75.33
CA ASP A 159 43.80 -4.16 -75.76
C ASP A 159 44.20 -2.84 -76.45
N ASP A 160 45.46 -2.72 -76.90
CA ASP A 160 45.95 -1.52 -77.58
C ASP A 160 45.48 -1.35 -79.05
N ASP A 161 44.94 -2.40 -79.68
CA ASP A 161 44.27 -2.36 -80.99
C ASP A 161 42.70 -2.30 -80.84
N ASN A 162 42.22 -1.96 -79.64
CA ASN A 162 40.81 -1.67 -79.27
C ASN A 162 39.78 -2.80 -79.53
N ALA A 163 40.12 -4.08 -79.36
CA ALA A 163 39.11 -5.15 -79.24
C ALA A 163 38.75 -5.40 -77.77
N ASP A 164 37.53 -5.88 -77.51
CA ASP A 164 37.02 -6.06 -76.15
C ASP A 164 36.65 -7.51 -75.84
N ALA A 165 37.08 -7.99 -74.67
CA ALA A 165 36.52 -9.16 -74.04
C ALA A 165 35.88 -8.76 -72.71
N THR A 166 34.61 -9.12 -72.52
CA THR A 166 33.92 -8.94 -71.24
C THR A 166 33.82 -10.28 -70.49
N THR A 167 34.07 -10.27 -69.18
CA THR A 167 33.93 -11.44 -68.31
C THR A 167 32.47 -11.91 -68.24
N GLY A 168 32.26 -13.16 -67.81
CA GLY A 168 30.98 -13.51 -67.22
C GLY A 168 30.63 -12.56 -66.06
N LYS A 169 29.36 -12.17 -65.95
CA LYS A 169 28.89 -11.31 -64.86
C LYS A 169 28.86 -12.06 -63.53
N ALA A 170 29.46 -11.48 -62.50
CA ALA A 170 29.26 -11.90 -61.11
C ALA A 170 28.09 -11.10 -60.52
N SER A 171 27.07 -11.79 -60.00
CA SER A 171 26.00 -11.14 -59.23
C SER A 171 26.48 -10.89 -57.81
N ILE A 172 26.37 -9.64 -57.34
CA ILE A 172 26.61 -9.25 -55.94
C ILE A 172 25.37 -8.56 -55.39
N LYS A 173 25.20 -8.56 -54.07
CA LYS A 173 24.07 -7.89 -53.41
C LYS A 173 24.59 -6.80 -52.49
N VAL A 174 24.36 -5.54 -52.87
CA VAL A 174 24.63 -4.39 -52.03
C VAL A 174 23.36 -4.03 -51.27
N THR A 175 23.31 -4.37 -49.99
CA THR A 175 22.23 -3.97 -49.09
C THR A 175 22.40 -2.52 -48.65
N ASP A 176 21.29 -1.86 -48.28
CA ASP A 176 21.38 -0.64 -47.47
C ASP A 176 21.89 -1.09 -46.11
N GLY A 177 23.05 -0.61 -45.68
CA GLY A 177 23.76 -1.28 -44.60
C GLY A 177 25.11 -0.70 -44.25
N ASP A 178 25.66 -1.29 -43.20
CA ASP A 178 26.99 -1.00 -42.69
C ASP A 178 28.03 -1.79 -43.50
N THR A 179 28.90 -1.13 -44.29
CA THR A 179 30.37 -1.30 -44.22
C THR A 179 31.25 -0.46 -45.19
N PRO A 180 31.11 0.89 -45.26
CA PRO A 180 32.27 1.70 -45.62
C PRO A 180 33.47 1.61 -44.64
N PRO A 181 33.32 1.61 -43.29
CA PRO A 181 32.88 2.76 -42.52
C PRO A 181 33.10 4.10 -43.23
N ASP A 182 32.17 5.05 -43.16
CA ASP A 182 32.32 6.02 -42.08
C ASP A 182 32.62 5.34 -40.74
N ASN A 183 33.91 5.11 -40.48
CA ASN A 183 34.50 4.91 -39.15
C ASN A 183 33.68 3.99 -38.20
N GLN A 184 33.96 2.68 -38.15
CA GLN A 184 33.01 1.69 -37.63
C GLN A 184 32.41 2.06 -36.27
N ALA A 185 31.08 2.23 -36.27
CA ALA A 185 30.31 2.51 -35.07
C ALA A 185 30.69 1.54 -33.93
N PRO A 186 31.22 2.03 -32.80
CA PRO A 186 31.70 1.16 -31.74
C PRO A 186 30.56 0.33 -31.17
N THR A 187 30.78 -0.97 -31.06
CA THR A 187 29.79 -1.87 -30.46
C THR A 187 29.60 -1.56 -28.99
N ALA A 188 28.36 -1.64 -28.51
CA ALA A 188 28.01 -1.46 -27.11
C ALA A 188 26.95 -2.50 -26.71
N SER A 189 27.08 -3.04 -25.50
CA SER A 189 26.08 -3.91 -24.89
C SER A 189 25.96 -3.57 -23.40
N VAL A 190 24.73 -3.27 -22.98
CA VAL A 190 24.38 -3.14 -21.55
C VAL A 190 24.49 -4.54 -20.93
N THR A 191 25.44 -4.72 -20.00
CA THR A 191 25.70 -6.01 -19.32
C THR A 191 24.97 -6.10 -17.98
N SER A 192 24.69 -4.95 -17.38
CA SER A 192 23.71 -4.75 -16.31
C SER A 192 23.02 -3.39 -16.55
N PRO A 193 21.69 -3.27 -16.37
CA PRO A 193 20.73 -4.33 -16.10
C PRO A 193 20.49 -5.25 -17.32
N LYS A 194 19.73 -6.33 -17.13
CA LYS A 194 19.33 -7.30 -18.16
C LYS A 194 17.87 -7.13 -18.56
N ALA A 195 17.51 -7.65 -19.74
CA ALA A 195 16.15 -7.54 -20.26
C ALA A 195 15.16 -8.33 -19.38
N GLY A 196 14.12 -7.64 -18.89
CA GLY A 196 13.18 -8.19 -17.92
C GLY A 196 13.70 -8.29 -16.48
N GLU A 197 14.86 -7.69 -16.16
CA GLU A 197 15.29 -7.49 -14.78
C GLU A 197 14.43 -6.41 -14.11
N GLU A 198 14.09 -6.60 -12.84
CA GLU A 198 13.18 -5.72 -12.10
C GLU A 198 13.89 -4.95 -10.99
N PHE A 199 13.53 -3.67 -10.84
CA PHE A 199 14.05 -2.72 -9.86
C PHE A 199 12.91 -1.93 -9.25
N ASN A 200 13.13 -1.22 -8.14
CA ASN A 200 12.13 -0.34 -7.54
C ASN A 200 12.38 1.13 -7.91
N VAL A 201 11.37 1.98 -7.74
CA VAL A 201 11.57 3.42 -7.76
C VAL A 201 12.63 3.83 -6.72
N ASP A 202 13.40 4.86 -7.03
CA ASP A 202 14.46 5.41 -6.18
C ASP A 202 15.70 4.51 -5.94
N ASP A 203 15.71 3.25 -6.42
CA ASP A 203 16.92 2.40 -6.48
C ASP A 203 18.03 3.06 -7.33
N ASN A 204 19.29 2.86 -6.95
CA ASN A 204 20.43 3.20 -7.80
C ASN A 204 20.72 2.04 -8.75
N VAL A 205 20.15 2.09 -9.95
CA VAL A 205 20.42 1.16 -11.04
C VAL A 205 21.79 1.49 -11.62
N ASN A 206 22.80 0.69 -11.27
CA ASN A 206 24.11 0.77 -11.91
C ASN A 206 24.01 0.16 -13.32
N ILE A 207 24.08 1.02 -14.33
CA ILE A 207 24.13 0.63 -15.74
C ILE A 207 25.60 0.42 -16.11
N SER A 208 26.01 -0.83 -16.32
CA SER A 208 27.36 -1.21 -16.75
C SER A 208 27.34 -1.60 -18.23
N VAL A 209 28.29 -1.10 -19.01
CA VAL A 209 28.32 -1.26 -20.47
C VAL A 209 29.67 -1.79 -20.94
N ASP A 210 29.65 -2.98 -21.54
CA ASP A 210 30.77 -3.45 -22.35
C ASP A 210 30.70 -2.75 -23.71
N ALA A 211 31.71 -1.96 -24.05
CA ALA A 211 31.83 -1.26 -25.31
C ALA A 211 33.20 -1.50 -25.96
N ALA A 212 33.20 -1.77 -27.27
CA ALA A 212 34.40 -2.08 -28.04
C ALA A 212 34.29 -1.57 -29.48
N ASP A 213 35.34 -0.88 -29.93
CA ASP A 213 35.53 -0.46 -31.33
C ASP A 213 36.34 -1.55 -32.08
N ALA A 214 36.05 -1.72 -33.37
CA ALA A 214 36.72 -2.65 -34.27
C ALA A 214 37.83 -2.01 -35.13
N ASP A 215 37.84 -0.69 -35.35
CA ASP A 215 38.91 0.02 -36.10
C ASP A 215 39.56 1.22 -35.38
N GLY A 216 39.08 1.60 -34.20
CA GLY A 216 39.68 2.61 -33.32
C GLY A 216 39.60 2.27 -31.83
N SER A 217 39.13 3.22 -31.04
CA SER A 217 38.92 3.12 -29.60
C SER A 217 37.70 3.92 -29.14
N VAL A 218 36.92 3.38 -28.20
CA VAL A 218 35.80 4.09 -27.58
C VAL A 218 36.34 5.31 -26.81
N SER A 219 35.91 6.50 -27.21
CA SER A 219 36.24 7.78 -26.57
C SER A 219 35.29 8.14 -25.42
N LYS A 220 34.04 7.65 -25.43
CA LYS A 220 33.10 7.69 -24.30
C LYS A 220 31.87 6.81 -24.53
N VAL A 221 31.12 6.55 -23.48
CA VAL A 221 29.75 5.98 -23.52
C VAL A 221 28.76 7.02 -22.98
N GLU A 222 27.73 7.32 -23.77
CA GLU A 222 26.57 8.13 -23.37
C GLU A 222 25.43 7.20 -22.90
N PHE A 223 24.83 7.47 -21.74
CA PHE A 223 23.82 6.61 -21.12
C PHE A 223 22.42 7.21 -21.25
N TYR A 224 21.44 6.40 -21.60
CA TYR A 224 20.08 6.83 -21.93
C TYR A 224 19.01 6.01 -21.19
N VAL A 225 17.94 6.70 -20.81
CA VAL A 225 16.69 6.10 -20.30
C VAL A 225 15.53 6.71 -21.07
N ASP A 226 14.69 5.88 -21.69
CA ASP A 226 13.56 6.29 -22.54
C ASP A 226 13.93 7.26 -23.66
N ASN A 227 15.15 7.10 -24.19
CA ASN A 227 15.82 7.97 -25.16
C ASN A 227 16.24 9.37 -24.63
N ALA A 228 16.09 9.65 -23.34
CA ALA A 228 16.67 10.82 -22.69
C ALA A 228 18.08 10.52 -22.17
N LEU A 229 19.06 11.37 -22.52
CA LEU A 229 20.44 11.28 -22.02
C LEU A 229 20.47 11.58 -20.51
N ILE A 230 21.05 10.68 -19.71
CA ILE A 230 21.20 10.84 -18.26
C ILE A 230 22.63 11.18 -17.82
N GLY A 231 23.64 10.83 -18.63
CA GLY A 231 25.05 11.06 -18.30
C GLY A 231 26.00 10.47 -19.35
N GLU A 232 27.30 10.66 -19.16
CA GLU A 232 28.37 10.10 -19.99
C GLU A 232 29.58 9.69 -19.12
N ASP A 233 30.36 8.72 -19.61
CA ASP A 233 31.59 8.22 -18.99
C ASP A 233 32.68 8.04 -20.06
N ASP A 234 33.91 8.47 -19.79
CA ASP A 234 35.05 8.45 -20.73
C ASP A 234 36.16 7.44 -20.37
N ALA A 235 35.97 6.60 -19.35
CA ALA A 235 36.96 5.60 -18.93
C ALA A 235 36.35 4.21 -18.64
N ALA A 236 36.90 3.16 -19.27
CA ALA A 236 36.48 1.79 -18.99
C ALA A 236 36.92 1.29 -17.59
N PRO A 237 36.10 0.51 -16.85
CA PRO A 237 34.76 0.03 -17.22
C PRO A 237 33.71 1.15 -17.17
N TYR A 238 32.89 1.25 -18.22
CA TYR A 238 31.93 2.33 -18.37
C TYR A 238 30.68 2.07 -17.51
N GLU A 239 30.46 2.89 -16.49
CA GLU A 239 29.37 2.69 -15.52
C GLU A 239 28.62 4.00 -15.18
N MET A 240 27.29 3.93 -15.13
CA MET A 240 26.44 5.06 -14.75
C MET A 240 25.39 4.64 -13.74
N ALA A 241 25.42 5.25 -12.54
CA ALA A 241 24.37 5.08 -11.54
C ALA A 241 23.15 5.96 -11.90
N TRP A 242 22.09 5.32 -12.39
CA TRP A 242 20.80 5.97 -12.62
C TRP A 242 19.88 5.78 -11.41
N LYS A 243 19.30 6.88 -10.89
CA LYS A 243 18.26 6.78 -9.87
C LYS A 243 16.90 6.49 -10.52
N ALA A 244 16.37 5.30 -10.24
CA ALA A 244 15.25 4.72 -10.95
C ALA A 244 13.92 5.47 -10.76
N LYS A 245 13.09 5.43 -11.80
CA LYS A 245 11.76 6.04 -11.86
C LYS A 245 10.70 4.99 -12.15
N ALA A 246 9.43 5.34 -11.96
CA ALA A 246 8.33 4.41 -12.11
C ALA A 246 7.97 4.10 -13.58
N GLY A 247 8.14 2.84 -14.00
CA GLY A 247 7.59 2.35 -15.27
C GLY A 247 8.39 1.26 -15.97
N GLY A 248 7.84 0.76 -17.08
CA GLY A 248 8.62 0.02 -18.06
C GLY A 248 9.59 0.98 -18.74
N HIS A 249 10.88 0.84 -18.44
CA HIS A 249 11.93 1.77 -18.87
C HIS A 249 12.85 1.13 -19.91
N SER A 250 13.26 1.94 -20.88
CA SER A 250 14.14 1.51 -21.97
C SER A 250 15.55 2.02 -21.71
N ILE A 251 16.41 1.17 -21.16
CA ILE A 251 17.83 1.47 -20.89
C ILE A 251 18.62 1.26 -22.18
N ALA A 252 19.33 2.29 -22.63
CA ALA A 252 20.24 2.17 -23.76
C ALA A 252 21.55 2.90 -23.47
N ALA A 253 22.60 2.52 -24.20
CA ALA A 253 23.91 3.14 -24.10
C ALA A 253 24.49 3.33 -25.51
N LYS A 254 25.18 4.44 -25.73
CA LYS A 254 25.75 4.81 -27.01
C LYS A 254 27.24 4.99 -26.85
N ALA A 255 28.02 4.03 -27.34
CA ALA A 255 29.46 4.22 -27.45
C ALA A 255 29.75 5.24 -28.56
N ILE A 256 30.79 6.05 -28.37
CA ILE A 256 31.32 7.01 -29.35
C ILE A 256 32.83 6.76 -29.42
N ASP A 257 33.38 6.69 -30.63
CA ASP A 257 34.80 6.38 -30.86
C ASP A 257 35.71 7.64 -30.97
N ASP A 258 37.02 7.43 -31.12
CA ASP A 258 38.05 8.49 -31.21
C ASP A 258 38.00 9.36 -32.48
N LYS A 259 37.22 8.93 -33.48
CA LYS A 259 36.99 9.59 -34.77
C LYS A 259 35.58 10.20 -34.88
N GLY A 260 34.67 9.84 -33.96
CA GLY A 260 33.40 10.50 -33.70
C GLY A 260 32.15 9.87 -34.31
N LEU A 261 32.17 8.59 -34.73
CA LEU A 261 30.92 7.86 -34.97
C LEU A 261 30.37 7.30 -33.65
N SER A 262 29.26 6.57 -33.73
CA SER A 262 28.60 6.05 -32.53
C SER A 262 27.74 4.84 -32.79
N GLY A 263 27.90 3.78 -31.99
CA GLY A 263 27.00 2.63 -31.97
C GLY A 263 26.08 2.66 -30.75
N MET A 264 24.79 2.42 -30.98
CA MET A 264 23.78 2.32 -29.93
C MET A 264 23.57 0.86 -29.55
N ALA A 265 23.70 0.55 -28.26
CA ALA A 265 23.38 -0.77 -27.72
C ALA A 265 21.89 -1.10 -27.95
N PRO A 266 21.54 -2.38 -28.19
CA PRO A 266 20.15 -2.82 -28.17
C PRO A 266 19.51 -2.42 -26.84
N ALA A 267 18.40 -1.69 -26.88
CA ALA A 267 17.78 -1.15 -25.69
C ALA A 267 17.25 -2.28 -24.78
N VAL A 268 17.75 -2.31 -23.56
CA VAL A 268 17.33 -3.23 -22.51
C VAL A 268 16.05 -2.69 -21.88
N ALA A 269 14.93 -3.31 -22.21
CA ALA A 269 13.68 -3.10 -21.50
C ALA A 269 13.80 -3.69 -20.08
N ILE A 270 13.87 -2.83 -19.08
CA ILE A 270 13.68 -3.20 -17.68
C ILE A 270 12.25 -2.86 -17.26
N LYS A 271 11.75 -3.58 -16.26
CA LYS A 271 10.59 -3.13 -15.50
C LYS A 271 11.13 -2.55 -14.20
N VAL A 272 11.33 -1.23 -14.16
CA VAL A 272 11.30 -0.62 -12.84
C VAL A 272 9.85 -0.74 -12.40
N ASN A 273 9.63 -1.55 -11.38
CA ASN A 273 8.45 -1.39 -10.55
C ASN A 273 8.51 0.04 -10.05
N GLY A 274 7.71 0.92 -10.69
CA GLY A 274 7.19 2.05 -9.96
C GLY A 274 6.69 1.49 -8.66
N GLY A 275 7.30 1.94 -7.55
CA GLY A 275 6.97 1.41 -6.24
C GLY A 275 5.46 1.40 -6.15
N THR A 276 4.89 0.27 -5.73
CA THR A 276 3.46 0.10 -5.48
C THR A 276 3.09 0.91 -4.25
N ASP A 277 3.14 2.22 -4.48
CA ASP A 277 2.64 3.31 -3.68
C ASP A 277 2.24 4.48 -4.62
N PRO A 278 1.43 4.26 -5.68
CA PRO A 278 0.60 5.33 -6.24
C PRO A 278 -0.48 5.68 -5.21
N GLY A 279 -0.07 6.27 -4.09
CA GLY A 279 -0.97 6.72 -3.03
C GLY A 279 -1.54 5.63 -2.12
N GLY A 280 -0.75 4.66 -1.68
CA GLY A 280 -1.04 3.79 -0.54
C GLY A 280 -2.18 2.80 -0.65
N GLU A 281 -2.96 2.80 -1.72
CA GLU A 281 -4.18 1.99 -1.88
C GLU A 281 -3.94 0.50 -1.60
N ASP A 282 -2.83 -0.07 -2.10
CA ASP A 282 -2.44 -1.48 -1.86
C ASP A 282 -2.14 -1.79 -0.38
N CYS A 283 -1.86 -0.77 0.45
CA CYS A 283 -1.67 -0.88 1.90
C CYS A 283 -2.82 -0.25 2.72
N ARG A 284 -3.94 0.18 2.10
CA ARG A 284 -5.02 0.86 2.82
C ARG A 284 -5.83 -0.14 3.68
N PRO A 285 -5.99 0.07 5.00
CA PRO A 285 -6.84 -0.77 5.85
C PRO A 285 -8.28 -0.89 5.32
N GLU A 286 -8.87 -2.09 5.36
CA GLU A 286 -10.20 -2.31 4.76
C GLU A 286 -11.26 -1.41 5.42
N GLY A 287 -12.04 -0.74 4.57
CA GLY A 287 -13.06 0.22 4.98
C GLY A 287 -12.51 1.51 5.61
N LEU A 288 -11.22 1.83 5.46
CA LEU A 288 -10.69 3.17 5.69
C LEU A 288 -10.99 4.06 4.47
N TYR A 289 -11.48 5.26 4.72
CA TYR A 289 -11.72 6.30 3.72
C TYR A 289 -10.40 6.96 3.29
N GLN A 290 -10.18 7.05 1.98
CA GLN A 290 -9.16 7.87 1.36
C GLN A 290 -9.78 9.09 0.69
N THR A 291 -9.12 10.24 0.83
CA THR A 291 -9.52 11.49 0.19
C THR A 291 -9.37 11.40 -1.34
N PRO A 292 -10.44 11.56 -2.13
CA PRO A 292 -10.39 11.33 -3.58
C PRO A 292 -9.38 12.21 -4.32
N GLY A 293 -8.40 11.57 -4.97
CA GLY A 293 -7.34 12.26 -5.72
C GLY A 293 -6.19 12.80 -4.87
N VAL A 294 -6.03 12.29 -3.64
CA VAL A 294 -4.84 12.50 -2.79
C VAL A 294 -4.08 11.18 -2.69
N ASP A 295 -2.79 11.22 -3.02
CA ASP A 295 -1.90 10.06 -2.95
C ASP A 295 -1.42 9.87 -1.49
N VAL A 296 -2.23 9.20 -0.66
CA VAL A 296 -1.96 9.05 0.78
C VAL A 296 -0.94 7.92 1.00
N PRO A 297 0.22 8.15 1.64
CA PRO A 297 1.28 7.13 1.77
C PRO A 297 0.99 6.10 2.88
N TYR A 298 -0.11 5.35 2.78
CA TYR A 298 -0.47 4.32 3.78
C TYR A 298 0.65 3.29 3.98
N CYS A 299 1.37 2.91 2.92
CA CYS A 299 2.49 1.97 3.01
C CYS A 299 3.64 2.44 3.91
N SER A 300 3.68 3.72 4.32
CA SER A 300 4.61 4.22 5.35
C SER A 300 4.37 3.60 6.75
N ILE A 301 3.12 3.22 7.09
CA ILE A 301 2.81 2.57 8.38
C ILE A 301 1.94 1.29 8.27
N TYR A 302 1.45 0.92 7.09
CA TYR A 302 0.65 -0.30 6.86
C TYR A 302 1.33 -1.25 5.87
N ASP A 303 1.11 -2.56 5.99
CA ASP A 303 1.50 -3.59 5.03
C ASP A 303 0.48 -3.77 3.88
N GLU A 304 0.79 -4.63 2.92
CA GLU A 304 -0.03 -5.00 1.74
C GLU A 304 -1.40 -5.65 2.06
N ASN A 305 -1.77 -5.73 3.34
CA ASN A 305 -3.08 -6.20 3.82
C ASN A 305 -3.73 -5.16 4.75
N GLY A 306 -3.21 -3.93 4.81
CA GLY A 306 -3.68 -2.92 5.74
C GLY A 306 -3.41 -3.24 7.21
N ARG A 307 -2.44 -4.12 7.53
CA ARG A 307 -2.00 -4.36 8.91
C ARG A 307 -0.88 -3.41 9.30
N GLU A 308 -0.92 -2.92 10.53
CA GLU A 308 -0.03 -1.85 10.95
C GLU A 308 1.39 -2.34 11.29
N LYS A 309 2.39 -1.66 10.71
CA LYS A 309 3.82 -1.84 10.96
C LYS A 309 4.17 -1.22 12.32
N MET A 310 4.21 -2.07 13.35
CA MET A 310 4.49 -1.70 14.75
C MET A 310 5.78 -2.30 15.34
N GLY A 311 6.45 -3.20 14.60
CA GLY A 311 7.58 -4.00 15.08
C GLY A 311 7.32 -5.50 14.94
N ALA A 312 8.37 -6.30 14.76
CA ALA A 312 8.23 -7.75 14.50
C ALA A 312 7.77 -8.55 15.73
N ASP A 313 7.95 -7.99 16.92
CA ASP A 313 7.51 -8.46 18.24
C ASP A 313 6.17 -7.85 18.68
N HIS A 314 5.56 -6.99 17.85
CA HIS A 314 4.34 -6.25 18.17
C HIS A 314 3.22 -6.47 17.12
N PRO A 315 2.67 -7.70 16.96
CA PRO A 315 1.58 -7.98 16.02
C PRO A 315 0.19 -7.52 16.51
N ARG A 316 0.13 -6.75 17.60
CA ARG A 316 -1.08 -6.14 18.20
C ARG A 316 -0.75 -4.76 18.73
N ARG A 317 -1.75 -3.89 18.81
CA ARG A 317 -1.64 -2.61 19.50
C ARG A 317 -1.58 -2.79 21.02
N ILE A 318 -0.71 -2.02 21.64
CA ILE A 318 -0.65 -1.80 23.09
C ILE A 318 -0.57 -0.28 23.25
N ILE A 319 -1.68 0.33 23.64
CA ILE A 319 -1.92 1.78 23.60
C ILE A 319 -2.04 2.31 25.03
N GLY A 320 -0.98 2.95 25.53
CA GLY A 320 -1.00 3.56 26.85
C GLY A 320 -1.45 5.01 26.82
N TYR A 321 -2.45 5.38 27.61
CA TYR A 321 -2.72 6.78 27.90
C TYR A 321 -1.70 7.35 28.89
N PHE A 322 -1.03 8.43 28.49
CA PHE A 322 -0.06 9.16 29.30
C PHE A 322 -0.63 10.53 29.70
N THR A 323 -0.81 10.76 31.01
CA THR A 323 -1.50 11.94 31.52
C THR A 323 -0.53 13.08 31.87
N SER A 324 -0.88 14.28 31.41
CA SER A 324 -0.02 15.47 31.50
C SER A 324 0.20 15.98 32.93
N TRP A 325 -0.77 15.74 33.84
CA TRP A 325 -0.82 16.34 35.16
C TRP A 325 0.06 15.66 36.22
N ARG A 326 0.52 14.42 36.00
CA ARG A 326 1.35 13.64 36.95
C ARG A 326 2.82 14.10 36.97
N THR A 327 3.02 15.41 37.05
CA THR A 327 4.32 16.10 36.98
C THR A 327 5.16 16.01 38.26
N GLY A 328 4.56 15.60 39.38
CA GLY A 328 5.13 15.66 40.73
C GLY A 328 5.29 17.07 41.31
N LYS A 329 4.92 18.14 40.59
CA LYS A 329 5.12 19.54 41.02
C LYS A 329 4.34 19.91 42.29
N ASN A 330 3.23 19.23 42.56
CA ASN A 330 2.42 19.39 43.77
C ASN A 330 2.94 18.60 44.99
N GLY A 331 3.97 17.78 44.83
CA GLY A 331 4.52 16.90 45.87
C GLY A 331 4.03 15.45 45.81
N ALA A 332 2.94 15.17 45.07
CA ALA A 332 2.49 13.81 44.80
C ALA A 332 3.49 13.05 43.90
N PRO A 333 3.44 11.71 43.83
CA PRO A 333 4.23 10.93 42.88
C PRO A 333 4.12 11.41 41.43
N SER A 334 5.28 11.61 40.79
CA SER A 334 5.37 11.85 39.36
C SER A 334 5.28 10.57 38.55
N TYR A 335 4.70 10.65 37.36
CA TYR A 335 4.88 9.68 36.28
C TYR A 335 5.15 10.46 35.00
N LEU A 336 6.37 10.35 34.49
CA LEU A 336 6.92 11.16 33.40
C LEU A 336 7.12 10.32 32.13
N ALA A 337 7.38 10.97 31.00
CA ALA A 337 7.66 10.26 29.75
C ALA A 337 8.96 9.42 29.76
N SER A 338 9.79 9.55 30.80
CA SER A 338 10.92 8.65 31.12
C SER A 338 10.51 7.33 31.75
N ASP A 339 9.32 7.28 32.34
CA ASP A 339 8.86 6.19 33.21
C ASP A 339 7.91 5.23 32.46
N ILE A 340 7.67 5.54 31.17
CA ILE A 340 6.89 4.75 30.22
C ILE A 340 7.71 3.51 29.78
N PRO A 341 7.11 2.31 29.75
CA PRO A 341 7.77 1.08 29.25
C PRO A 341 7.80 1.05 27.71
N TRP A 342 8.59 1.92 27.10
CA TRP A 342 8.61 2.18 25.65
C TRP A 342 8.83 0.93 24.79
N GLU A 343 9.60 -0.08 25.24
CA GLU A 343 9.79 -1.34 24.50
C GLU A 343 8.61 -2.32 24.52
N LYS A 344 7.52 -1.98 25.23
CA LYS A 344 6.32 -2.83 25.43
C LYS A 344 5.05 -2.21 24.87
N LEU A 345 5.14 -1.01 24.30
CA LEU A 345 4.03 -0.24 23.73
C LEU A 345 4.18 -0.13 22.22
N THR A 346 3.06 0.04 21.51
CA THR A 346 3.08 0.48 20.12
C THR A 346 2.58 1.90 19.93
N HIS A 347 1.74 2.40 20.85
CA HIS A 347 1.20 3.75 20.81
C HIS A 347 1.15 4.38 22.21
N ILE A 348 1.33 5.69 22.25
CA ILE A 348 1.11 6.53 23.44
C ILE A 348 0.13 7.64 23.07
N ASN A 349 -1.02 7.67 23.75
CA ASN A 349 -2.00 8.75 23.63
C ASN A 349 -1.73 9.78 24.73
N TYR A 350 -1.40 11.02 24.36
CA TYR A 350 -1.15 12.10 25.32
C TYR A 350 -2.47 12.74 25.77
N ALA A 351 -2.77 12.64 27.07
CA ALA A 351 -3.96 13.20 27.71
C ALA A 351 -3.64 14.51 28.47
N PHE A 352 -4.17 15.67 28.11
CA PHE A 352 -5.01 15.97 26.96
C PHE A 352 -4.60 17.29 26.31
N ALA A 353 -5.06 17.47 25.08
CA ALA A 353 -5.32 18.78 24.48
C ALA A 353 -6.82 19.07 24.54
N HIS A 354 -7.19 20.33 24.29
CA HIS A 354 -8.58 20.79 24.28
C HIS A 354 -8.88 21.67 23.07
N VAL A 355 -10.16 22.01 22.90
CA VAL A 355 -10.64 22.98 21.90
C VAL A 355 -10.68 24.38 22.53
N ASP A 356 -9.79 25.27 22.08
CA ASP A 356 -9.67 26.63 22.60
C ASP A 356 -10.84 27.56 22.22
N GLY A 357 -10.88 28.75 22.81
CA GLY A 357 -11.88 29.78 22.52
C GLY A 357 -11.86 30.34 21.08
N ASN A 358 -10.92 29.91 20.23
CA ASN A 358 -10.81 30.26 18.82
C ASN A 358 -11.13 29.07 17.88
N ASN A 359 -11.61 27.94 18.42
CA ASN A 359 -11.85 26.66 17.73
C ASN A 359 -10.55 26.00 17.22
N LYS A 360 -9.49 25.95 18.04
CA LYS A 360 -8.22 25.30 17.72
C LYS A 360 -7.83 24.25 18.76
N ILE A 361 -7.01 23.28 18.35
CA ILE A 361 -6.31 22.41 19.30
C ILE A 361 -5.34 23.26 20.15
N SER A 362 -5.31 23.00 21.45
CA SER A 362 -4.51 23.72 22.44
C SER A 362 -4.10 22.80 23.59
N VAL A 363 -2.93 23.05 24.18
CA VAL A 363 -2.48 22.44 25.45
C VAL A 363 -2.25 23.52 26.50
N GLY A 364 -3.09 24.55 26.48
CA GLY A 364 -2.95 25.76 27.27
C GLY A 364 -1.85 26.70 26.76
N ASN A 365 -1.37 27.57 27.65
CA ASN A 365 -0.39 28.61 27.33
C ASN A 365 1.02 28.03 27.14
N VAL A 366 1.41 27.76 25.89
CA VAL A 366 2.74 27.20 25.53
C VAL A 366 3.94 28.11 25.84
N ASN A 367 3.71 29.34 26.31
CA ASN A 367 4.76 30.25 26.79
C ASN A 367 4.84 30.29 28.33
N ASN A 368 3.92 29.63 29.03
CA ASN A 368 3.96 29.49 30.48
C ASN A 368 5.06 28.48 30.85
N PRO A 369 6.09 28.84 31.65
CA PRO A 369 7.14 27.90 32.06
C PRO A 369 6.61 26.73 32.91
N ASP A 370 5.40 26.86 33.46
CA ASP A 370 4.74 25.82 34.24
C ASP A 370 3.87 24.87 33.38
N ASN A 371 3.77 25.11 32.06
CA ASN A 371 3.03 24.25 31.15
C ASN A 371 3.68 22.85 31.06
N PRO A 372 2.97 21.75 31.39
CA PRO A 372 3.58 20.41 31.45
C PRO A 372 3.95 19.87 30.07
N ALA A 373 3.22 20.25 29.02
CA ALA A 373 3.49 19.80 27.66
C ALA A 373 4.78 20.41 27.10
N THR A 374 5.02 21.71 27.31
CA THR A 374 6.01 22.49 26.54
C THR A 374 6.95 23.40 27.34
N GLY A 375 6.65 23.71 28.61
CA GLY A 375 7.40 24.69 29.42
C GLY A 375 8.24 24.10 30.56
N LEU A 376 7.74 23.06 31.21
CA LEU A 376 8.27 22.49 32.46
C LEU A 376 9.59 21.71 32.26
N THR A 377 10.39 21.58 33.32
CA THR A 377 11.57 20.67 33.39
C THR A 377 11.66 19.98 34.74
N TRP A 378 12.27 18.79 34.75
CA TRP A 378 12.45 17.94 35.93
C TRP A 378 13.93 17.83 36.30
N ASP A 379 14.52 18.98 36.65
CA ASP A 379 15.95 19.14 36.90
C ASP A 379 16.46 18.19 37.99
N GLY A 380 17.24 17.17 37.59
CA GLY A 380 17.82 16.17 38.49
C GLY A 380 17.08 14.82 38.53
N VAL A 381 16.00 14.65 37.77
CA VAL A 381 15.39 13.34 37.50
C VAL A 381 16.10 12.68 36.31
N GLU A 382 16.64 11.48 36.53
CA GLU A 382 17.37 10.71 35.52
C GLU A 382 16.46 10.31 34.35
N GLY A 383 16.93 10.45 33.11
CA GLY A 383 16.14 10.17 31.91
C GLY A 383 15.15 11.28 31.53
N ALA A 384 14.81 12.20 32.44
CA ALA A 384 13.92 13.34 32.20
C ALA A 384 14.66 14.62 31.74
N GLU A 385 15.93 14.52 31.34
CA GLU A 385 16.70 15.67 30.83
C GLU A 385 16.18 16.09 29.44
N MET A 386 16.00 17.40 29.23
CA MET A 386 15.54 17.93 27.94
C MET A 386 16.59 17.74 26.83
N ASP A 387 16.16 17.23 25.67
CA ASP A 387 16.94 17.25 24.44
C ASP A 387 17.01 18.70 23.90
N PRO A 388 18.20 19.33 23.80
CA PRO A 388 18.35 20.72 23.40
C PRO A 388 18.20 20.96 21.89
N SER A 389 17.89 19.94 21.09
CA SER A 389 17.56 20.10 19.66
C SER A 389 16.13 20.61 19.42
N TYR A 390 15.24 20.51 20.41
CA TYR A 390 13.88 21.05 20.34
C TYR A 390 13.79 22.47 20.93
N SER A 391 12.93 23.31 20.35
CA SER A 391 12.66 24.67 20.84
C SER A 391 11.66 24.72 22.01
N TYR A 392 11.15 23.56 22.43
CA TYR A 392 10.20 23.37 23.53
C TYR A 392 10.75 22.37 24.56
N LYS A 393 10.22 22.42 25.77
CA LYS A 393 10.55 21.57 26.92
C LYS A 393 9.38 20.62 27.23
N GLY A 394 9.15 20.29 28.50
CA GLY A 394 8.02 19.51 28.98
C GLY A 394 7.98 18.09 28.44
N HIS A 395 6.82 17.46 28.58
CA HIS A 395 6.56 16.11 28.10
C HIS A 395 6.77 15.98 26.59
N PHE A 396 6.48 17.01 25.79
CA PHE A 396 6.65 16.94 24.32
C PHE A 396 8.12 16.86 23.90
N ASN A 397 9.04 17.45 24.67
CA ASN A 397 10.47 17.26 24.46
C ASN A 397 10.86 15.80 24.74
N LEU A 398 10.41 15.25 25.87
CA LEU A 398 10.73 13.88 26.27
C LEU A 398 10.12 12.81 25.35
N LEU A 399 8.84 12.92 24.98
CA LEU A 399 8.20 12.00 24.02
C LEU A 399 8.99 11.93 22.70
N ASN A 400 9.48 13.07 22.20
CA ASN A 400 10.30 13.10 20.98
C ASN A 400 11.76 12.63 21.20
N LYS A 401 12.35 12.87 22.38
CA LYS A 401 13.64 12.29 22.81
C LYS A 401 13.58 10.75 22.87
N PHE A 402 12.46 10.18 23.31
CA PHE A 402 12.28 8.73 23.40
C PHE A 402 11.83 8.09 22.08
N LYS A 403 10.97 8.72 21.27
CA LYS A 403 10.69 8.23 19.89
C LYS A 403 11.96 8.12 19.01
N LYS A 404 12.98 8.96 19.22
CA LYS A 404 14.30 8.81 18.57
C LYS A 404 15.02 7.49 18.92
N GLN A 405 14.69 6.88 20.06
CA GLN A 405 15.23 5.61 20.55
C GLN A 405 14.31 4.43 20.21
N TYR A 406 12.99 4.67 20.19
CA TYR A 406 11.93 3.71 19.93
C TYR A 406 11.09 4.10 18.69
N PRO A 407 11.66 4.06 17.47
CA PRO A 407 11.07 4.68 16.28
C PRO A 407 9.79 4.01 15.75
N ASN A 408 9.43 2.83 16.26
CA ASN A 408 8.18 2.16 15.91
C ASN A 408 6.98 2.68 16.74
N VAL A 409 7.24 3.31 17.90
CA VAL A 409 6.20 3.76 18.85
C VAL A 409 5.56 5.05 18.35
N LYS A 410 4.27 4.99 18.07
CA LYS A 410 3.47 6.15 17.64
C LYS A 410 3.11 7.02 18.84
N THR A 411 3.09 8.33 18.65
CA THR A 411 2.48 9.27 19.62
C THR A 411 1.29 9.95 18.98
N LEU A 412 0.14 9.89 19.65
CA LEU A 412 -1.05 10.63 19.27
C LEU A 412 -1.37 11.68 20.33
N ILE A 413 -1.91 12.81 19.90
CA ILE A 413 -2.45 13.83 20.81
C ILE A 413 -3.95 13.59 20.97
N SER A 414 -4.39 13.21 22.17
CA SER A 414 -5.82 13.05 22.48
C SER A 414 -6.43 14.41 22.82
N VAL A 415 -7.55 14.73 22.18
CA VAL A 415 -8.23 16.02 22.32
C VAL A 415 -9.60 15.81 22.97
N GLY A 416 -9.83 16.44 24.13
CA GLY A 416 -11.10 16.44 24.85
C GLY A 416 -11.04 15.69 26.19
N GLY A 417 -11.59 14.47 26.21
CA GLY A 417 -11.91 13.73 27.42
C GLY A 417 -13.02 14.40 28.24
N TRP A 418 -13.42 13.74 29.33
CA TRP A 418 -14.58 14.12 30.13
C TRP A 418 -14.54 15.57 30.63
N ALA A 419 -13.37 16.06 31.04
CA ALA A 419 -13.24 17.39 31.63
C ALA A 419 -13.17 18.53 30.60
N GLU A 420 -12.49 18.34 29.47
CA GLU A 420 -12.21 19.38 28.46
C GLU A 420 -12.95 19.18 27.12
N THR A 421 -13.94 18.27 27.05
CA THR A 421 -14.80 18.11 25.86
C THR A 421 -15.57 19.40 25.51
N GLY A 422 -16.23 20.05 26.49
CA GLY A 422 -16.98 21.30 26.28
C GLY A 422 -16.37 22.54 26.94
N GLY A 423 -15.11 22.48 27.36
CA GLY A 423 -14.41 23.58 28.02
C GLY A 423 -12.90 23.38 28.03
N TYR A 424 -12.18 24.20 28.79
CA TYR A 424 -10.76 23.99 29.07
C TYR A 424 -10.37 24.61 30.41
N PHE A 425 -9.25 24.20 31.01
CA PHE A 425 -8.70 24.86 32.20
C PHE A 425 -7.79 26.03 31.83
N ASP A 426 -7.93 27.17 32.52
CA ASP A 426 -7.06 28.34 32.38
C ASP A 426 -5.74 28.22 33.20
N ASP A 427 -4.83 29.18 33.05
CA ASP A 427 -3.54 29.22 33.76
C ASP A 427 -3.70 29.29 35.30
N ASP A 428 -4.88 29.64 35.83
CA ASP A 428 -5.21 29.63 37.27
C ASP A 428 -5.84 28.28 37.71
N GLY A 429 -5.95 27.29 36.81
CA GLY A 429 -6.50 25.97 37.07
C GLY A 429 -8.04 25.91 37.10
N LYS A 430 -8.71 26.93 36.57
CA LYS A 430 -10.18 27.03 36.60
C LYS A 430 -10.77 26.66 35.23
N ARG A 431 -11.86 25.87 35.23
CA ARG A 431 -12.60 25.57 33.99
C ARG A 431 -13.23 26.84 33.39
N VAL A 432 -13.08 26.95 32.08
CA VAL A 432 -13.71 27.91 31.18
C VAL A 432 -14.67 27.14 30.28
N ASP A 433 -15.97 27.35 30.48
CA ASP A 433 -17.05 26.66 29.75
C ASP A 433 -17.22 27.27 28.35
N SER A 434 -16.22 27.04 27.48
CA SER A 434 -16.15 27.59 26.12
C SER A 434 -17.21 27.00 25.17
N GLY A 435 -17.70 25.81 25.50
CA GLY A 435 -18.51 24.95 24.64
C GLY A 435 -17.70 23.92 23.85
N GLY A 436 -16.36 24.03 23.84
CA GLY A 436 -15.42 23.06 23.26
C GLY A 436 -15.86 22.46 21.92
N PHE A 437 -15.87 21.13 21.84
CA PHE A 437 -16.34 20.40 20.66
C PHE A 437 -17.80 20.72 20.31
N TYR A 438 -18.71 20.88 21.28
CA TYR A 438 -20.12 21.17 21.02
C TYR A 438 -20.32 22.48 20.24
N THR A 439 -19.57 23.53 20.56
CA THR A 439 -19.63 24.81 19.83
C THR A 439 -18.78 24.83 18.56
N MET A 440 -17.64 24.14 18.57
CA MET A 440 -16.75 24.07 17.40
C MET A 440 -17.37 23.26 16.26
N THR A 441 -18.12 22.19 16.59
CA THR A 441 -18.80 21.35 15.60
C THR A 441 -20.22 21.82 15.28
N THR A 442 -21.00 22.30 16.26
CA THR A 442 -22.44 22.56 16.08
C THR A 442 -22.87 23.98 16.49
N ASN A 443 -23.52 24.67 15.56
CA ASN A 443 -24.13 25.99 15.77
C ASN A 443 -25.32 25.90 16.76
N ALA A 444 -25.70 27.05 17.34
CA ALA A 444 -26.82 27.14 18.28
C ALA A 444 -28.20 26.79 17.67
N ASP A 445 -28.31 26.73 16.35
CA ASP A 445 -29.50 26.30 15.59
C ASP A 445 -29.47 24.83 15.18
N ASN A 446 -28.51 24.04 15.71
CA ASN A 446 -28.23 22.64 15.37
C ASN A 446 -27.68 22.42 13.94
N SER A 447 -27.32 23.48 13.20
CA SER A 447 -26.57 23.34 11.95
C SER A 447 -25.07 23.09 12.19
N ILE A 448 -24.38 22.54 11.19
CA ILE A 448 -22.95 22.24 11.27
C ILE A 448 -22.12 23.54 11.22
N ASN A 449 -21.20 23.71 12.17
CA ASN A 449 -20.26 24.82 12.21
C ASN A 449 -18.99 24.50 11.38
N GLN A 450 -19.13 24.50 10.05
CA GLN A 450 -18.02 24.21 9.14
C GLN A 450 -16.81 25.15 9.38
N GLN A 451 -17.03 26.40 9.79
CA GLN A 451 -15.93 27.33 10.07
C GLN A 451 -15.13 26.89 11.30
N GLY A 452 -15.81 26.46 12.38
CA GLY A 452 -15.17 25.89 13.56
C GLY A 452 -14.40 24.61 13.22
N ILE A 453 -15.06 23.66 12.55
CA ILE A 453 -14.46 22.39 12.10
C ILE A 453 -13.21 22.61 11.24
N ASN A 454 -13.29 23.48 10.22
CA ASN A 454 -12.14 23.79 9.37
C ASN A 454 -11.00 24.44 10.16
N THR A 455 -11.30 25.40 11.05
CA THR A 455 -10.31 26.08 11.90
C THR A 455 -9.61 25.09 12.84
N PHE A 456 -10.36 24.13 13.38
CA PHE A 456 -9.83 23.07 14.22
C PHE A 456 -8.94 22.12 13.43
N ALA A 457 -9.42 21.56 12.32
CA ALA A 457 -8.66 20.61 11.52
C ALA A 457 -7.37 21.20 10.91
N ASP A 458 -7.41 22.46 10.45
CA ASP A 458 -6.21 23.20 10.03
C ASP A 458 -5.22 23.41 11.19
N SER A 459 -5.72 23.65 12.41
CA SER A 459 -4.87 23.76 13.60
C SER A 459 -4.29 22.43 14.07
N VAL A 460 -5.00 21.31 13.89
CA VAL A 460 -4.51 19.95 14.18
C VAL A 460 -3.32 19.63 13.28
N VAL A 461 -3.45 19.78 11.96
CA VAL A 461 -2.32 19.58 11.03
C VAL A 461 -1.11 20.43 11.42
N ALA A 462 -1.32 21.71 11.75
CA ALA A 462 -0.24 22.59 12.23
C ALA A 462 0.39 22.12 13.56
N PHE A 463 -0.40 21.58 14.48
CA PHE A 463 0.06 21.07 15.78
C PHE A 463 0.87 19.78 15.63
N LEU A 464 0.39 18.82 14.84
CA LEU A 464 1.11 17.57 14.55
C LEU A 464 2.47 17.85 13.90
N ARG A 465 2.51 18.77 12.94
CA ARG A 465 3.75 19.26 12.30
C ARG A 465 4.68 20.02 13.27
N SER A 466 4.13 20.79 14.21
CA SER A 466 4.94 21.60 15.16
C SER A 466 5.60 20.77 16.27
N TYR A 467 4.91 19.74 16.77
CA TYR A 467 5.38 18.93 17.91
C TYR A 467 5.74 17.49 17.53
N GLY A 468 5.71 17.16 16.24
CA GLY A 468 6.20 15.89 15.71
C GLY A 468 5.30 14.68 16.00
N PHE A 469 4.03 14.87 16.34
CA PHE A 469 3.08 13.78 16.57
C PHE A 469 2.78 12.98 15.28
N ASP A 470 2.22 11.79 15.47
CA ASP A 470 2.00 10.79 14.42
C ASP A 470 0.51 10.64 14.07
N GLY A 471 -0.36 11.16 14.92
CA GLY A 471 -1.79 11.31 14.64
C GLY A 471 -2.51 12.15 15.70
N VAL A 472 -3.81 12.32 15.50
CA VAL A 472 -4.74 12.91 16.45
C VAL A 472 -5.74 11.87 16.89
N ASP A 473 -6.07 11.89 18.17
CA ASP A 473 -7.10 11.05 18.77
C ASP A 473 -8.22 11.98 19.28
N ILE A 474 -9.46 11.75 18.85
CA ILE A 474 -10.60 12.60 19.19
C ILE A 474 -11.40 11.92 20.30
N ASP A 475 -11.27 12.46 21.50
CA ASP A 475 -11.94 12.01 22.71
C ASP A 475 -13.10 12.97 23.02
N TYR A 476 -14.16 12.87 22.22
CA TYR A 476 -15.35 13.71 22.35
C TYR A 476 -16.39 12.98 23.22
N GLU A 477 -16.58 13.45 24.46
CA GLU A 477 -17.48 12.86 25.47
C GLU A 477 -18.75 13.70 25.76
N TYR A 478 -19.84 13.64 24.98
CA TYR A 478 -20.11 12.77 23.83
C TYR A 478 -20.96 13.49 22.76
N PRO A 479 -20.77 13.20 21.45
CA PRO A 479 -21.60 13.67 20.34
C PRO A 479 -22.95 12.94 20.24
N THR A 480 -23.55 12.56 21.38
CA THR A 480 -24.76 11.75 21.45
C THR A 480 -26.03 12.60 21.54
N SER A 481 -27.12 12.13 20.94
CA SER A 481 -28.44 12.75 21.06
C SER A 481 -29.22 12.34 22.32
N MET A 482 -28.64 11.57 23.25
CA MET A 482 -29.23 11.32 24.58
C MET A 482 -29.30 12.61 25.41
N ASN A 483 -30.36 12.82 26.20
CA ASN A 483 -30.48 14.00 27.09
C ASN A 483 -29.64 13.79 28.36
N ASP A 484 -29.01 14.86 28.86
CA ASP A 484 -28.18 14.84 30.08
C ASP A 484 -27.06 13.79 30.03
N ALA A 485 -26.37 13.71 28.88
CA ALA A 485 -25.24 12.82 28.63
C ALA A 485 -23.96 13.61 28.27
N GLY A 486 -22.79 13.07 28.63
CA GLY A 486 -21.53 13.83 28.68
C GLY A 486 -21.37 14.57 30.01
N ASN A 487 -20.44 15.52 30.08
CA ASN A 487 -20.13 16.22 31.32
C ASN A 487 -21.31 17.11 31.81
N PRO A 488 -21.71 17.05 33.09
CA PRO A 488 -22.77 17.89 33.66
C PRO A 488 -22.57 19.41 33.54
N ASP A 489 -21.32 19.90 33.55
CA ASP A 489 -21.04 21.33 33.31
C ASP A 489 -21.37 21.75 31.85
N ASP A 490 -21.31 20.80 30.91
CA ASP A 490 -21.57 21.03 29.49
C ASP A 490 -23.05 20.86 29.09
N PHE A 491 -23.90 20.32 29.97
CA PHE A 491 -25.32 20.03 29.70
C PHE A 491 -26.08 21.21 29.09
N ALA A 492 -25.83 22.45 29.54
CA ALA A 492 -26.49 23.65 29.01
C ALA A 492 -26.16 23.93 27.53
N ILE A 493 -24.99 23.48 27.07
CA ILE A 493 -24.48 23.67 25.71
C ILE A 493 -24.82 22.44 24.84
N ALA A 494 -24.66 21.24 25.40
CA ALA A 494 -24.89 19.95 24.76
C ALA A 494 -26.38 19.67 24.52
N ASN A 495 -27.25 19.82 25.53
CA ASN A 495 -28.69 19.54 25.40
C ASN A 495 -29.38 20.40 24.34
N ALA A 496 -28.88 21.63 24.14
CA ALA A 496 -29.38 22.55 23.09
C ALA A 496 -29.01 22.12 21.66
N ARG A 497 -28.08 21.16 21.49
CA ARG A 497 -27.49 20.75 20.20
C ARG A 497 -27.75 19.30 19.80
N ARG A 498 -28.46 18.52 20.63
CA ARG A 498 -28.64 17.06 20.47
C ARG A 498 -29.15 16.59 19.11
N ALA A 499 -29.86 17.44 18.35
CA ALA A 499 -30.33 17.08 17.01
C ALA A 499 -29.24 17.27 15.92
N GLY A 500 -28.18 18.03 16.19
CA GLY A 500 -27.08 18.31 15.27
C GLY A 500 -25.76 17.59 15.57
N LEU A 501 -25.54 17.11 16.81
CA LEU A 501 -24.23 16.60 17.26
C LEU A 501 -23.65 15.50 16.36
N MET A 502 -24.39 14.41 16.13
CA MET A 502 -23.86 13.28 15.34
C MET A 502 -23.56 13.67 13.89
N ALA A 503 -24.42 14.48 13.25
CA ALA A 503 -24.19 14.98 11.90
C ALA A 503 -22.96 15.91 11.82
N SER A 504 -22.76 16.74 12.84
CA SER A 504 -21.58 17.62 12.95
C SER A 504 -20.30 16.83 13.26
N TYR A 505 -20.41 15.71 13.98
CA TYR A 505 -19.30 14.81 14.28
C TYR A 505 -18.85 14.03 13.03
N VAL A 506 -19.80 13.59 12.18
CA VAL A 506 -19.49 13.02 10.86
C VAL A 506 -18.69 14.00 10.00
N GLU A 507 -19.08 15.28 9.96
CA GLU A 507 -18.34 16.30 9.20
C GLU A 507 -17.00 16.65 9.84
N LEU A 508 -16.87 16.62 11.18
CA LEU A 508 -15.59 16.78 11.88
C LEU A 508 -14.60 15.68 11.48
N MET A 509 -14.98 14.42 11.62
CA MET A 509 -14.07 13.29 11.36
C MET A 509 -13.73 13.19 9.87
N LYS A 510 -14.70 13.48 8.98
CA LYS A 510 -14.44 13.62 7.54
C LYS A 510 -13.44 14.74 7.25
N THR A 511 -13.65 15.95 7.78
CA THR A 511 -12.75 17.08 7.53
C THR A 511 -11.35 16.83 8.10
N LEU A 512 -11.25 16.19 9.28
CA LEU A 512 -9.97 15.77 9.83
C LEU A 512 -9.26 14.78 8.90
N ARG A 513 -9.94 13.73 8.43
CA ARG A 513 -9.36 12.76 7.48
C ARG A 513 -8.88 13.44 6.20
N GLU A 514 -9.70 14.31 5.61
CA GLU A 514 -9.35 15.07 4.39
C GLU A 514 -8.16 16.02 4.57
N LYS A 515 -8.00 16.61 5.76
CA LYS A 515 -6.86 17.47 6.10
C LYS A 515 -5.59 16.68 6.43
N LEU A 516 -5.73 15.56 7.12
CA LEU A 516 -4.63 14.66 7.49
C LEU A 516 -4.10 13.90 6.27
N ASP A 517 -4.96 13.47 5.35
CA ASP A 517 -4.57 12.86 4.07
C ASP A 517 -3.74 13.82 3.22
N ALA A 518 -4.21 15.06 3.05
CA ALA A 518 -3.47 16.09 2.33
C ALA A 518 -2.11 16.40 2.97
N ALA A 519 -2.07 16.51 4.30
CA ALA A 519 -0.81 16.67 5.04
C ALA A 519 0.10 15.44 4.93
N SER A 520 -0.46 14.23 4.83
CA SER A 520 0.29 12.98 4.69
C SER A 520 0.99 12.88 3.34
N ALA A 521 0.28 13.25 2.27
CA ALA A 521 0.84 13.35 0.92
C ALA A 521 1.89 14.47 0.79
N GLU A 522 1.70 15.60 1.49
CA GLU A 522 2.69 16.69 1.56
C GLU A 522 3.97 16.29 2.33
N ASP A 523 3.86 15.53 3.42
CA ASP A 523 4.97 15.21 4.32
C ASP A 523 5.61 13.82 4.09
N GLY A 524 5.03 12.98 3.23
CA GLY A 524 5.54 11.64 2.92
C GLY A 524 5.39 10.61 4.05
N LYS A 525 4.50 10.84 5.01
CA LYS A 525 4.15 9.90 6.09
C LYS A 525 2.65 9.90 6.33
N HIS A 526 2.05 8.77 6.69
CA HIS A 526 0.64 8.72 7.06
C HIS A 526 0.40 9.33 8.44
N TYR A 527 -0.55 10.26 8.55
CA TYR A 527 -1.05 10.81 9.81
C TYR A 527 -2.32 10.08 10.25
N MET A 528 -2.31 9.58 11.48
CA MET A 528 -3.39 8.77 12.03
C MET A 528 -4.54 9.63 12.57
N LEU A 529 -5.78 9.14 12.42
CA LEU A 529 -7.01 9.70 12.99
C LEU A 529 -7.74 8.60 13.76
N THR A 530 -7.85 8.76 15.07
CA THR A 530 -8.45 7.76 15.96
C THR A 530 -9.46 8.42 16.90
N ILE A 531 -10.19 7.61 17.67
CA ILE A 531 -11.09 8.10 18.73
C ILE A 531 -10.94 7.25 19.98
N ALA A 532 -11.19 7.86 21.13
CA ALA A 532 -11.83 7.18 22.24
C ALA A 532 -13.35 7.12 21.95
N SER A 533 -13.95 5.93 22.07
CA SER A 533 -15.38 5.72 21.85
C SER A 533 -16.06 5.22 23.13
N PRO A 534 -17.28 5.68 23.44
CA PRO A 534 -18.07 5.02 24.48
C PRO A 534 -18.33 3.55 24.11
N SER A 535 -18.32 2.70 25.12
CA SER A 535 -18.80 1.31 25.06
C SER A 535 -20.30 1.18 25.36
N SER A 536 -20.89 2.17 26.04
CA SER A 536 -22.25 2.07 26.58
C SER A 536 -23.33 2.08 25.49
N GLY A 537 -24.15 1.03 25.47
CA GLY A 537 -25.37 0.92 24.66
C GLY A 537 -26.47 1.95 24.99
N TYR A 538 -26.32 2.73 26.07
CA TYR A 538 -27.10 3.94 26.30
C TYR A 538 -26.60 5.08 25.41
N LEU A 539 -25.30 5.40 25.46
CA LEU A 539 -24.71 6.51 24.70
C LEU A 539 -24.80 6.27 23.18
N LEU A 540 -24.47 5.05 22.73
CA LEU A 540 -24.48 4.66 21.31
C LEU A 540 -25.88 4.71 20.69
N ARG A 541 -26.97 4.63 21.50
CA ARG A 541 -28.36 4.78 21.01
C ARG A 541 -28.66 6.17 20.47
N GLY A 542 -27.95 7.19 20.97
CA GLY A 542 -28.05 8.55 20.46
C GLY A 542 -27.02 8.91 19.39
N MET A 543 -26.11 7.99 19.02
CA MET A 543 -25.01 8.18 18.05
C MET A 543 -25.29 7.47 16.71
N GLU A 544 -26.58 7.38 16.36
CA GLU A 544 -27.11 6.82 15.11
C GLU A 544 -26.59 5.41 14.77
N VAL A 545 -25.67 5.28 13.80
CA VAL A 545 -25.00 4.01 13.43
C VAL A 545 -23.48 4.21 13.29
N MET A 546 -22.91 5.16 14.05
CA MET A 546 -21.48 5.49 14.06
C MET A 546 -20.88 5.70 12.66
N GLN A 547 -21.53 6.51 11.82
CA GLN A 547 -21.12 6.82 10.44
C GLN A 547 -19.73 7.49 10.31
N ILE A 548 -19.06 7.79 11.42
CA ILE A 548 -17.65 8.24 11.45
C ILE A 548 -16.64 7.12 11.21
N THR A 549 -17.01 5.85 11.40
CA THR A 549 -16.07 4.71 11.38
C THR A 549 -15.24 4.55 10.10
N PRO A 550 -15.67 4.96 8.89
CA PRO A 550 -14.79 4.93 7.72
C PRO A 550 -13.59 5.85 7.83
N TYR A 551 -13.66 6.94 8.60
CA TYR A 551 -12.57 7.92 8.69
C TYR A 551 -11.46 7.55 9.69
N LEU A 552 -11.62 6.45 10.44
CA LEU A 552 -10.76 6.09 11.57
C LEU A 552 -9.69 5.08 11.18
N ASP A 553 -8.43 5.35 11.46
CA ASP A 553 -7.37 4.33 11.38
C ASP A 553 -7.65 3.19 12.36
N TYR A 554 -8.11 3.51 13.58
CA TYR A 554 -8.73 2.57 14.51
C TYR A 554 -9.64 3.27 15.54
N VAL A 555 -10.47 2.49 16.23
CA VAL A 555 -11.25 2.91 17.42
C VAL A 555 -10.67 2.31 18.70
N ASN A 556 -10.47 3.16 19.71
CA ASN A 556 -10.24 2.74 21.10
C ASN A 556 -11.59 2.69 21.81
N ILE A 557 -12.12 1.50 22.08
CA ILE A 557 -13.38 1.36 22.83
C ILE A 557 -13.08 1.59 24.31
N MET A 558 -13.71 2.57 24.95
CA MET A 558 -13.68 2.75 26.40
C MET A 558 -14.59 1.70 27.07
N SER A 559 -14.15 0.44 27.07
CA SER A 559 -14.83 -0.71 27.71
C SER A 559 -14.56 -0.80 29.22
N TYR A 560 -14.46 0.37 29.84
CA TYR A 560 -14.37 0.64 31.28
C TYR A 560 -15.36 1.76 31.63
N ASP A 561 -15.43 2.11 32.92
CA ASP A 561 -16.46 2.97 33.49
C ASP A 561 -17.89 2.50 33.11
N LEU A 562 -18.08 1.17 33.03
CA LEU A 562 -19.38 0.53 32.81
C LEU A 562 -20.27 0.62 34.06
N HIS A 563 -19.65 0.55 35.24
CA HIS A 563 -20.28 0.73 36.56
C HIS A 563 -19.35 1.56 37.45
N GLY A 564 -19.92 2.50 38.21
CA GLY A 564 -19.17 3.38 39.11
C GLY A 564 -20.07 4.26 39.98
N ALA A 565 -19.43 5.02 40.88
CA ALA A 565 -20.11 5.75 41.97
C ALA A 565 -21.09 6.86 41.53
N TRP A 566 -21.18 7.18 40.24
CA TRP A 566 -22.24 8.05 39.71
C TRP A 566 -23.65 7.49 39.91
N ASN A 567 -23.79 6.16 40.04
CA ASN A 567 -25.07 5.52 40.37
C ASN A 567 -24.94 4.48 41.51
N GLN A 568 -26.07 4.01 42.01
CA GLN A 568 -26.15 3.06 43.13
C GLN A 568 -25.75 1.60 42.81
N PHE A 569 -25.50 1.24 41.54
CA PHE A 569 -25.41 -0.16 41.09
C PHE A 569 -23.98 -0.70 41.21
N VAL A 570 -23.74 -1.62 42.14
CA VAL A 570 -22.39 -2.09 42.44
C VAL A 570 -22.02 -3.25 41.51
N GLY A 571 -21.06 -3.00 40.61
CA GLY A 571 -20.63 -3.95 39.59
C GLY A 571 -19.20 -3.71 39.11
N PRO A 572 -18.69 -4.56 38.20
CA PRO A 572 -17.35 -4.42 37.64
C PRO A 572 -17.19 -3.17 36.77
N ASN A 573 -16.04 -2.50 36.90
CA ASN A 573 -15.65 -1.35 36.08
C ASN A 573 -15.58 -1.72 34.58
N ALA A 574 -15.03 -2.91 34.27
CA ALA A 574 -14.73 -3.35 32.91
C ALA A 574 -14.99 -4.86 32.71
N ALA A 575 -16.25 -5.31 32.83
CA ALA A 575 -16.59 -6.71 32.54
C ALA A 575 -16.29 -7.08 31.08
N LEU A 576 -15.72 -8.28 30.84
CA LEU A 576 -15.54 -8.80 29.48
C LEU A 576 -16.87 -9.25 28.86
N TYR A 577 -17.70 -9.94 29.63
CA TYR A 577 -18.97 -10.53 29.17
C TYR A 577 -20.15 -10.23 30.09
N ASP A 578 -21.36 -10.42 29.55
CA ASP A 578 -22.59 -10.45 30.35
C ASP A 578 -22.62 -11.68 31.28
N THR A 579 -23.23 -11.53 32.45
CA THR A 579 -23.47 -12.60 33.43
C THR A 579 -24.93 -13.06 33.47
N GLY A 580 -25.84 -12.34 32.80
CA GLY A 580 -27.28 -12.42 32.98
C GLY A 580 -27.77 -11.81 34.29
N GLU A 581 -26.85 -11.34 35.14
CA GLU A 581 -27.09 -10.99 36.53
C GLU A 581 -26.80 -9.51 36.86
N ASP A 582 -26.46 -8.67 35.88
CA ASP A 582 -26.23 -7.23 36.05
C ASP A 582 -27.41 -6.53 36.75
N VAL A 583 -27.10 -5.80 37.83
CA VAL A 583 -28.12 -5.22 38.72
C VAL A 583 -28.78 -3.96 38.15
N GLU A 584 -28.11 -3.19 37.29
CA GLU A 584 -28.72 -2.05 36.59
C GLU A 584 -29.67 -2.55 35.49
N LEU A 585 -29.22 -3.48 34.66
CA LEU A 585 -30.06 -4.09 33.61
C LEU A 585 -31.28 -4.80 34.23
N LYS A 586 -31.12 -5.48 35.37
CA LYS A 586 -32.24 -5.99 36.18
C LYS A 586 -33.18 -4.87 36.66
N ALA A 587 -32.65 -3.76 37.19
CA ALA A 587 -33.46 -2.64 37.66
C ALA A 587 -34.32 -2.04 36.53
N TRP A 588 -33.81 -1.99 35.30
CA TRP A 588 -34.55 -1.59 34.10
C TRP A 588 -35.49 -2.67 33.53
N ASN A 589 -35.61 -3.83 34.18
CA ASN A 589 -36.37 -5.01 33.70
C ASN A 589 -35.89 -5.51 32.32
N TYR A 590 -34.63 -5.27 31.99
CA TYR A 590 -34.06 -5.46 30.66
C TYR A 590 -34.12 -6.93 30.21
N TYR A 591 -33.53 -7.85 31.00
CA TYR A 591 -33.47 -9.29 30.69
C TYR A 591 -34.84 -10.01 30.64
N ASN A 592 -35.92 -9.35 31.07
CA ASN A 592 -37.30 -9.87 30.99
C ASN A 592 -38.07 -9.34 29.78
N THR A 593 -37.55 -8.31 29.10
CA THR A 593 -38.18 -7.69 27.94
C THR A 593 -37.76 -8.46 26.68
N SER A 594 -38.64 -9.33 26.20
CA SER A 594 -38.32 -10.38 25.23
C SER A 594 -37.73 -9.89 23.90
N GLN A 595 -38.02 -8.66 23.50
CA GLN A 595 -37.47 -8.05 22.28
C GLN A 595 -35.94 -7.82 22.34
N TYR A 596 -35.32 -7.88 23.52
CA TYR A 596 -33.87 -7.79 23.70
C TYR A 596 -33.15 -9.15 23.73
N GLN A 597 -33.88 -10.28 23.64
CA GLN A 597 -33.32 -11.65 23.60
C GLN A 597 -32.26 -11.96 24.68
N ARG A 598 -32.34 -11.32 25.85
CA ARG A 598 -31.34 -11.44 26.95
C ARG A 598 -29.89 -11.14 26.52
N ILE A 599 -29.68 -10.26 25.54
CA ILE A 599 -28.35 -9.77 25.15
C ILE A 599 -27.97 -8.60 26.08
N GLY A 600 -27.26 -8.86 27.18
CA GLY A 600 -26.76 -7.80 28.07
C GLY A 600 -25.62 -7.01 27.45
N TYR A 601 -25.65 -5.68 27.59
CA TYR A 601 -24.79 -4.76 26.81
C TYR A 601 -23.73 -3.98 27.61
N LEU A 602 -23.73 -4.06 28.94
CA LEU A 602 -22.72 -3.43 29.80
C LEU A 602 -21.49 -4.33 29.94
N ASN A 603 -20.81 -4.60 28.83
CA ASN A 603 -19.60 -5.43 28.77
C ASN A 603 -18.77 -5.18 27.50
N THR A 604 -17.49 -5.55 27.56
CA THR A 604 -16.49 -5.35 26.51
C THR A 604 -16.85 -6.07 25.21
N ASP A 605 -17.31 -7.32 25.29
CA ASP A 605 -17.63 -8.12 24.11
C ASP A 605 -18.80 -7.53 23.31
N TRP A 606 -19.88 -7.12 23.97
CA TRP A 606 -20.98 -6.44 23.30
C TRP A 606 -20.50 -5.18 22.55
N ALA A 607 -19.63 -4.38 23.16
CA ALA A 607 -19.08 -3.18 22.54
C ALA A 607 -18.14 -3.49 21.36
N TYR A 608 -17.29 -4.52 21.46
CA TYR A 608 -16.50 -5.02 20.33
C TYR A 608 -17.40 -5.47 19.17
N LYS A 609 -18.41 -6.29 19.46
CA LYS A 609 -19.35 -6.83 18.47
C LYS A 609 -20.19 -5.72 17.83
N TYR A 610 -20.51 -4.64 18.55
CA TYR A 610 -21.12 -3.42 17.99
C TYR A 610 -20.25 -2.85 16.86
N PHE A 611 -18.95 -2.67 17.07
CA PHE A 611 -18.04 -2.12 16.05
C PHE A 611 -17.74 -3.09 14.91
N ARG A 612 -17.73 -4.40 15.16
CA ARG A 612 -17.60 -5.43 14.11
C ARG A 612 -18.70 -5.41 13.06
N GLY A 613 -19.82 -4.74 13.32
CA GLY A 613 -20.84 -4.45 12.30
C GLY A 613 -20.30 -3.69 11.08
N THR A 614 -19.26 -2.86 11.24
CA THR A 614 -18.73 -1.96 10.19
C THR A 614 -17.19 -1.93 10.06
N MET A 615 -16.43 -2.37 11.07
CA MET A 615 -14.95 -2.32 11.07
C MET A 615 -14.34 -3.71 11.12
N GLN A 616 -13.22 -3.92 10.42
CA GLN A 616 -12.39 -5.12 10.59
C GLN A 616 -11.89 -5.22 12.04
N ALA A 617 -11.73 -6.43 12.57
CA ALA A 617 -11.28 -6.65 13.95
C ALA A 617 -9.97 -5.91 14.27
N GLY A 618 -9.04 -5.85 13.30
CA GLY A 618 -7.77 -5.13 13.35
C GLY A 618 -7.83 -3.61 13.45
N ARG A 619 -8.98 -2.98 13.21
CA ARG A 619 -9.21 -1.53 13.42
C ARG A 619 -9.97 -1.24 14.72
N ILE A 620 -10.11 -2.23 15.60
CA ILE A 620 -10.76 -2.11 16.91
C ILE A 620 -9.74 -2.48 17.99
N ASN A 621 -9.64 -1.67 19.06
CA ASN A 621 -8.89 -1.99 20.27
C ASN A 621 -9.83 -1.93 21.47
N ILE A 622 -9.75 -2.89 22.40
CA ILE A 622 -10.55 -2.86 23.65
C ILE A 622 -9.84 -2.04 24.72
N GLY A 623 -10.59 -1.27 25.50
CA GLY A 623 -10.11 -0.45 26.61
C GLY A 623 -10.15 -1.21 27.93
N VAL A 624 -9.10 -1.09 28.74
CA VAL A 624 -8.99 -1.73 30.05
C VAL A 624 -8.51 -0.72 31.11
N PRO A 625 -9.09 -0.70 32.33
CA PRO A 625 -8.75 0.30 33.33
C PRO A 625 -7.58 -0.14 34.22
N TYR A 626 -6.52 0.66 34.27
CA TYR A 626 -5.45 0.57 35.27
C TYR A 626 -5.77 1.39 36.53
N TYR A 627 -7.05 1.45 36.89
CA TYR A 627 -7.58 2.12 38.06
C TYR A 627 -8.86 1.44 38.57
N THR A 628 -9.24 1.73 39.80
CA THR A 628 -10.45 1.20 40.43
C THR A 628 -11.65 2.14 40.29
N ARG A 629 -12.86 1.60 40.36
CA ARG A 629 -14.08 2.34 40.73
C ARG A 629 -14.73 1.63 41.92
N GLY A 630 -15.36 2.37 42.83
CA GLY A 630 -15.81 1.75 44.08
C GLY A 630 -16.82 2.51 44.93
N TRP A 631 -17.51 1.76 45.78
CA TRP A 631 -18.61 2.21 46.65
C TRP A 631 -18.38 1.76 48.10
N GLN A 632 -18.95 2.49 49.05
CA GLN A 632 -18.95 2.19 50.48
C GLN A 632 -20.37 2.00 51.03
N GLY A 633 -20.51 1.22 52.11
CA GLY A 633 -21.82 0.92 52.71
C GLY A 633 -22.69 -0.06 51.90
N VAL A 634 -22.10 -0.82 50.97
CA VAL A 634 -22.78 -1.69 49.99
C VAL A 634 -23.76 -2.68 50.64
N ASN A 635 -24.97 -2.79 50.07
CA ASN A 635 -26.08 -3.63 50.52
C ASN A 635 -26.37 -4.76 49.51
N GLY A 636 -26.58 -5.98 50.01
CA GLY A 636 -26.82 -7.14 49.15
C GLY A 636 -25.60 -7.54 48.33
N GLY A 637 -25.85 -8.15 47.16
CA GLY A 637 -24.81 -8.78 46.34
C GLY A 637 -24.20 -10.04 46.96
N ASP A 638 -23.21 -10.62 46.28
CA ASP A 638 -22.30 -11.60 46.86
C ASP A 638 -20.90 -10.95 47.00
N ASN A 639 -20.44 -10.80 48.24
CA ASN A 639 -19.24 -10.00 48.58
C ASN A 639 -19.26 -8.60 47.91
N GLY A 640 -20.44 -7.98 47.86
CA GLY A 640 -20.69 -6.67 47.25
C GLY A 640 -21.06 -6.70 45.76
N LEU A 641 -20.64 -7.72 44.99
CA LEU A 641 -20.94 -7.83 43.55
C LEU A 641 -22.45 -7.94 43.32
N TRP A 642 -22.98 -7.10 42.42
CA TRP A 642 -24.40 -6.95 42.11
C TRP A 642 -25.27 -6.53 43.33
N GLY A 643 -24.66 -5.86 44.30
CA GLY A 643 -25.34 -5.13 45.39
C GLY A 643 -25.77 -3.72 44.99
N THR A 644 -26.27 -2.94 45.96
CA THR A 644 -26.54 -1.51 45.79
C THR A 644 -26.00 -0.63 46.92
N ALA A 645 -25.63 0.59 46.56
CA ALA A 645 -25.03 1.58 47.45
C ALA A 645 -25.47 3.01 47.08
N SER A 646 -26.74 3.36 47.32
CA SER A 646 -27.20 4.76 47.21
C SER A 646 -26.52 5.66 48.26
N ALA A 647 -26.13 6.88 47.89
CA ALA A 647 -25.64 7.90 48.82
C ALA A 647 -26.68 8.21 49.93
N PRO A 648 -26.26 8.41 51.20
CA PRO A 648 -27.17 8.63 52.33
C PRO A 648 -28.08 9.85 52.21
N ASP A 649 -27.69 10.88 51.45
CA ASP A 649 -28.52 12.04 51.14
C ASP A 649 -28.60 12.30 49.63
N GLN A 650 -29.66 11.79 49.01
CA GLN A 650 -29.97 11.99 47.59
C GLN A 650 -30.33 13.45 47.23
N ASN A 651 -30.46 14.36 48.22
CA ASN A 651 -30.60 15.80 47.95
C ASN A 651 -29.25 16.49 47.70
N ASN A 652 -28.13 15.82 47.98
CA ASN A 652 -26.76 16.31 47.84
C ASN A 652 -25.92 15.41 46.90
N CYS A 653 -26.56 14.89 45.86
CA CYS A 653 -25.87 14.16 44.79
C CYS A 653 -24.95 15.10 43.96
N PRO A 654 -23.78 14.61 43.49
CA PRO A 654 -22.97 15.32 42.51
C PRO A 654 -23.77 15.73 41.26
N PRO A 655 -23.43 16.84 40.58
CA PRO A 655 -24.09 17.27 39.35
C PRO A 655 -24.25 16.13 38.32
N GLY A 656 -25.41 16.06 37.66
CA GLY A 656 -25.74 15.00 36.68
C GLY A 656 -26.11 13.63 37.27
N THR A 657 -25.86 13.37 38.55
CA THR A 657 -26.24 12.12 39.24
C THR A 657 -27.58 12.28 39.99
N GLY A 658 -28.11 11.19 40.56
CA GLY A 658 -29.31 11.25 41.41
C GLY A 658 -30.62 11.61 40.69
N SER A 659 -30.61 11.59 39.36
CA SER A 659 -31.62 12.25 38.53
C SER A 659 -32.34 11.24 37.62
N GLY A 660 -33.66 11.12 37.81
CA GLY A 660 -34.53 10.22 37.04
C GLY A 660 -35.01 8.99 37.83
N ASP A 661 -35.91 8.20 37.23
CA ASP A 661 -36.43 6.98 37.87
C ASP A 661 -35.30 5.97 38.13
N LYS A 662 -35.21 5.45 39.36
CA LYS A 662 -34.23 4.44 39.82
C LYS A 662 -32.75 4.84 39.78
N ASN A 663 -32.45 6.09 39.43
CA ASN A 663 -31.09 6.58 39.23
C ASN A 663 -30.53 7.31 40.47
N ASP A 664 -30.64 6.71 41.65
CA ASP A 664 -29.99 7.17 42.88
C ASP A 664 -28.48 7.35 42.64
N CYS A 665 -27.89 8.46 43.09
CA CYS A 665 -26.44 8.64 43.05
C CYS A 665 -25.75 7.68 44.02
N GLY A 666 -24.57 7.18 43.63
CA GLY A 666 -23.82 6.20 44.40
C GLY A 666 -23.12 6.78 45.62
N HIS A 667 -22.96 5.95 46.64
CA HIS A 667 -22.13 6.23 47.81
C HIS A 667 -20.69 5.81 47.49
N GLY A 668 -19.99 6.62 46.70
CA GLY A 668 -18.60 6.34 46.33
C GLY A 668 -17.69 6.24 47.55
N ALA A 669 -16.69 5.34 47.49
CA ALA A 669 -15.72 5.19 48.57
C ALA A 669 -14.75 6.39 48.62
N VAL A 670 -14.12 6.62 49.79
CA VAL A 670 -13.43 7.87 50.17
C VAL A 670 -12.14 7.60 50.97
N GLY A 671 -11.28 8.61 51.11
CA GLY A 671 -10.02 8.56 51.85
C GLY A 671 -9.07 7.51 51.29
N ILE A 672 -8.66 6.54 52.12
CA ILE A 672 -7.77 5.45 51.69
C ILE A 672 -8.40 4.50 50.66
N ASP A 673 -9.70 4.61 50.38
CA ASP A 673 -10.35 3.88 49.30
C ASP A 673 -10.39 4.68 47.98
N ASN A 674 -9.80 5.88 47.90
CA ASN A 674 -10.04 6.85 46.84
C ASN A 674 -8.86 7.85 46.65
N ILE A 675 -7.62 7.37 46.62
CA ILE A 675 -6.42 8.27 46.60
C ILE A 675 -6.21 9.03 45.28
N TRP A 676 -6.89 8.63 44.21
CA TRP A 676 -6.96 9.36 42.93
C TRP A 676 -8.33 10.02 42.80
N HIS A 677 -8.71 10.79 43.81
CA HIS A 677 -9.92 11.60 43.79
C HIS A 677 -9.73 12.92 43.04
N ASP A 678 -10.78 13.36 42.38
CA ASP A 678 -10.98 14.77 42.05
C ASP A 678 -11.46 15.55 43.28
N LEU A 679 -11.29 16.87 43.25
CA LEU A 679 -11.86 17.78 44.24
C LEU A 679 -13.10 18.50 43.69
N ASP A 680 -14.09 18.70 44.55
CA ASP A 680 -15.27 19.50 44.21
C ASP A 680 -14.94 21.00 44.09
N LYS A 681 -15.93 21.80 43.69
CA LYS A 681 -15.79 23.27 43.53
C LYS A 681 -15.65 24.02 44.87
N GLN A 682 -15.55 23.31 46.00
CA GLN A 682 -15.28 23.83 47.34
C GLN A 682 -13.92 23.33 47.90
N GLY A 683 -13.28 22.37 47.24
CA GLY A 683 -12.01 21.76 47.66
C GLY A 683 -12.17 20.51 48.52
N ASN A 684 -13.34 19.88 48.57
CA ASN A 684 -13.56 18.60 49.25
C ASN A 684 -13.29 17.43 48.29
N GLU A 685 -12.91 16.27 48.83
CA GLU A 685 -12.83 15.01 48.10
C GLU A 685 -14.17 14.63 47.43
N MET A 686 -14.12 14.24 46.15
CA MET A 686 -15.23 13.54 45.49
C MET A 686 -15.09 12.02 45.66
N GLY A 687 -15.96 11.43 46.48
CA GLY A 687 -16.00 9.98 46.70
C GLY A 687 -16.34 9.20 45.43
N ALA A 688 -15.39 8.40 44.92
CA ALA A 688 -15.54 7.63 43.68
C ALA A 688 -14.93 6.21 43.75
N GLY A 689 -14.29 5.85 44.86
CA GLY A 689 -13.52 4.61 44.98
C GLY A 689 -12.39 4.46 43.95
N SER A 690 -11.74 5.58 43.60
CA SER A 690 -10.79 5.72 42.49
C SER A 690 -9.34 5.70 42.98
N ASN A 691 -8.61 4.65 42.59
CA ASN A 691 -7.24 4.38 42.99
C ASN A 691 -6.44 3.81 41.82
N PRO A 692 -5.12 3.97 41.78
CA PRO A 692 -4.25 3.17 40.93
C PRO A 692 -4.21 1.71 41.42
N LEU A 693 -3.89 0.77 40.53
CA LEU A 693 -3.89 -0.65 40.87
C LEU A 693 -2.77 -1.04 41.84
N TRP A 694 -1.62 -0.33 41.86
CA TRP A 694 -0.61 -0.51 42.91
C TRP A 694 -1.16 -0.22 44.31
N HIS A 695 -2.02 0.78 44.46
CA HIS A 695 -2.64 1.02 45.77
C HIS A 695 -3.68 -0.04 46.11
N ALA A 696 -4.51 -0.47 45.15
CA ALA A 696 -5.44 -1.57 45.36
C ALA A 696 -4.72 -2.87 45.78
N LYS A 697 -3.58 -3.20 45.15
CA LYS A 697 -2.70 -4.31 45.53
C LYS A 697 -2.15 -4.15 46.95
N ASN A 698 -1.75 -2.94 47.36
CA ASN A 698 -1.35 -2.64 48.74
C ASN A 698 -2.51 -2.86 49.74
N LEU A 699 -3.72 -2.37 49.44
CA LEU A 699 -4.90 -2.58 50.30
C LEU A 699 -5.19 -4.07 50.52
N ALA A 700 -5.03 -4.90 49.47
CA ALA A 700 -5.19 -6.35 49.55
C ALA A 700 -4.14 -7.05 50.44
N GLU A 701 -2.88 -6.59 50.41
CA GLU A 701 -1.81 -7.07 51.31
C GLU A 701 -1.86 -6.46 52.73
N GLY A 702 -2.82 -5.58 53.02
CA GLY A 702 -2.91 -4.89 54.32
C GLY A 702 -1.87 -3.78 54.52
N VAL A 703 -1.38 -3.20 53.42
CA VAL A 703 -0.41 -2.10 53.37
C VAL A 703 -1.14 -0.80 53.02
N ALA A 704 -0.93 0.26 53.81
CA ALA A 704 -1.53 1.57 53.54
C ALA A 704 -0.84 2.33 52.40
N GLY A 705 0.45 2.09 52.20
CA GLY A 705 1.31 2.79 51.23
C GLY A 705 2.06 3.98 51.86
N SER A 706 3.35 4.10 51.58
CA SER A 706 4.24 5.16 52.08
C SER A 706 3.90 6.55 51.53
N TYR A 707 3.19 6.59 50.41
CA TYR A 707 2.87 7.75 49.58
C TYR A 707 1.55 8.47 49.95
N ILE A 708 0.74 7.95 50.89
CA ILE A 708 -0.62 8.49 51.10
C ILE A 708 -0.64 9.95 51.57
N ALA A 709 0.37 10.37 52.35
CA ALA A 709 0.53 11.75 52.78
C ALA A 709 0.89 12.70 51.61
N ASP A 710 1.51 12.19 50.55
CA ASP A 710 1.85 12.94 49.34
C ASP A 710 0.60 13.19 48.46
N TYR A 711 -0.45 12.38 48.64
CA TYR A 711 -1.82 12.61 48.14
C TYR A 711 -2.70 13.38 49.14
N GLY A 712 -2.14 13.85 50.27
CA GLY A 712 -2.83 14.72 51.23
C GLY A 712 -3.62 14.00 52.33
N LEU A 713 -3.59 12.66 52.42
CA LEU A 713 -4.30 11.91 53.44
C LEU A 713 -3.64 12.07 54.83
N ASP A 714 -4.47 12.21 55.88
CA ASP A 714 -4.05 12.38 57.28
C ASP A 714 -4.72 11.34 58.21
N PRO A 715 -4.25 10.07 58.21
CA PRO A 715 -4.76 9.01 59.08
C PRO A 715 -4.53 9.23 60.58
N ALA A 716 -3.92 10.35 61.00
CA ALA A 716 -3.86 10.74 62.40
C ALA A 716 -5.08 11.57 62.84
N ASN A 717 -5.79 12.22 61.90
CA ASN A 717 -6.91 13.11 62.19
C ASN A 717 -8.21 12.74 61.45
N ASP A 718 -8.15 12.14 60.25
CA ASP A 718 -9.33 11.63 59.55
C ASP A 718 -9.44 10.09 59.62
N PRO A 719 -10.56 9.52 60.11
CA PRO A 719 -10.79 8.08 60.09
C PRO A 719 -11.02 7.45 58.71
N THR A 720 -11.33 8.20 57.64
CA THR A 720 -11.46 7.61 56.28
C THR A 720 -10.12 7.15 55.71
N ASP A 721 -9.04 7.80 56.15
CA ASP A 721 -7.67 7.56 55.68
C ASP A 721 -7.00 6.39 56.43
N VAL A 722 -7.64 5.86 57.47
CA VAL A 722 -7.10 4.75 58.27
C VAL A 722 -7.44 3.41 57.63
N LEU A 723 -6.40 2.65 57.27
CA LEU A 723 -6.55 1.27 56.83
C LEU A 723 -7.23 0.43 57.92
N THR A 724 -8.44 -0.06 57.62
CA THR A 724 -9.35 -0.73 58.56
C THR A 724 -10.02 -1.92 57.88
N GLY A 725 -10.35 -2.96 58.64
CA GLY A 725 -10.83 -4.23 58.08
C GLY A 725 -9.76 -5.00 57.29
N SER A 726 -10.19 -5.70 56.23
CA SER A 726 -9.33 -6.49 55.34
C SER A 726 -9.96 -6.52 53.95
N TYR A 727 -9.16 -6.34 52.91
CA TYR A 727 -9.62 -6.26 51.52
C TYR A 727 -9.43 -7.63 50.84
N SER A 728 -10.45 -8.48 50.90
CA SER A 728 -10.41 -9.80 50.28
C SER A 728 -10.50 -9.66 48.76
N ARG A 729 -9.57 -10.24 47.99
CA ARG A 729 -9.72 -10.40 46.54
C ARG A 729 -10.78 -11.45 46.22
N HIS A 730 -11.69 -11.10 45.31
CA HIS A 730 -12.67 -11.98 44.70
C HIS A 730 -12.57 -11.87 43.16
N TYR A 731 -13.15 -12.84 42.45
CA TYR A 731 -13.12 -12.91 40.98
C TYR A 731 -14.37 -13.62 40.46
N ASP A 732 -15.03 -13.05 39.44
CA ASP A 732 -16.12 -13.69 38.70
C ASP A 732 -15.59 -14.17 37.35
N SER A 733 -15.58 -15.48 37.15
CA SER A 733 -15.05 -16.13 35.94
C SER A 733 -15.95 -16.01 34.70
N THR A 734 -17.18 -15.52 34.86
CA THR A 734 -18.12 -15.25 33.76
C THR A 734 -17.96 -13.82 33.28
N ALA A 735 -17.93 -12.85 34.20
CA ALA A 735 -17.66 -11.45 33.90
C ALA A 735 -16.18 -11.20 33.53
N VAL A 736 -15.26 -12.07 33.94
CA VAL A 736 -13.80 -11.89 33.84
C VAL A 736 -13.39 -10.61 34.58
N ALA A 737 -13.81 -10.54 35.85
CA ALA A 737 -13.78 -9.34 36.67
C ALA A 737 -13.27 -9.64 38.09
N PRO A 738 -12.13 -9.07 38.53
CA PRO A 738 -11.69 -9.08 39.90
C PRO A 738 -12.22 -7.87 40.69
N TRP A 739 -12.36 -8.04 42.00
CA TRP A 739 -12.64 -6.93 42.92
C TRP A 739 -12.07 -7.18 44.31
N LEU A 740 -11.96 -6.11 45.09
CA LEU A 740 -11.67 -6.17 46.52
C LEU A 740 -12.96 -5.93 47.31
N TRP A 741 -13.23 -6.80 48.28
CA TRP A 741 -14.33 -6.66 49.23
C TRP A 741 -13.80 -6.50 50.65
N ASN A 742 -14.12 -5.35 51.26
CA ASN A 742 -13.89 -5.12 52.68
C ASN A 742 -15.22 -5.22 53.43
N ALA A 743 -15.44 -6.36 54.08
CA ALA A 743 -16.69 -6.67 54.76
C ALA A 743 -16.97 -5.80 56.01
N GLU A 744 -15.95 -5.17 56.60
CA GLU A 744 -16.09 -4.31 57.78
C GLU A 744 -16.51 -2.88 57.38
N LYS A 745 -15.80 -2.28 56.42
CA LYS A 745 -16.18 -0.99 55.81
C LYS A 745 -17.42 -1.10 54.91
N ARG A 746 -17.75 -2.33 54.47
CA ARG A 746 -18.72 -2.65 53.40
C ARG A 746 -18.36 -1.94 52.09
N VAL A 747 -17.07 -1.99 51.74
CA VAL A 747 -16.48 -1.34 50.57
C VAL A 747 -16.23 -2.36 49.48
N PHE A 748 -16.64 -2.02 48.26
CA PHE A 748 -16.35 -2.75 47.03
C PHE A 748 -15.49 -1.85 46.15
N LEU A 749 -14.30 -2.34 45.75
CA LEU A 749 -13.46 -1.72 44.73
C LEU A 749 -13.33 -2.70 43.56
N SER A 750 -13.86 -2.37 42.38
CA SER A 750 -13.53 -3.12 41.16
C SER A 750 -12.07 -2.87 40.82
N ILE A 751 -11.34 -3.91 40.43
CA ILE A 751 -9.92 -3.81 40.03
C ILE A 751 -9.71 -4.48 38.67
N GLU A 752 -8.51 -4.35 38.10
CA GLU A 752 -7.98 -5.30 37.13
C GLU A 752 -6.69 -5.90 37.69
N ASP A 753 -6.35 -7.12 37.28
CA ASP A 753 -5.12 -7.79 37.68
C ASP A 753 -4.70 -8.88 36.70
N GLU A 754 -3.63 -9.61 37.02
CA GLU A 754 -2.97 -10.55 36.11
C GLU A 754 -3.91 -11.70 35.65
N GLU A 755 -4.99 -11.98 36.38
CA GLU A 755 -5.98 -13.00 36.00
C GLU A 755 -6.94 -12.46 34.94
N SER A 756 -7.47 -11.24 35.11
CA SER A 756 -8.38 -10.63 34.13
C SER A 756 -7.65 -10.19 32.86
N ILE A 757 -6.47 -9.58 33.01
CA ILE A 757 -5.62 -9.17 31.88
C ILE A 757 -5.19 -10.38 31.06
N GLY A 758 -4.79 -11.49 31.69
CA GLY A 758 -4.43 -12.73 30.98
C GLY A 758 -5.56 -13.28 30.11
N VAL A 759 -6.82 -13.24 30.59
CA VAL A 759 -7.98 -13.68 29.82
C VAL A 759 -8.38 -12.67 28.73
N LYS A 760 -8.34 -11.37 29.01
CA LYS A 760 -8.63 -10.30 28.04
C LYS A 760 -7.60 -10.25 26.90
N ALA A 761 -6.32 -10.47 27.21
CA ALA A 761 -5.27 -10.63 26.21
C ALA A 761 -5.54 -11.85 25.31
N LYS A 762 -5.94 -12.99 25.88
CA LYS A 762 -6.34 -14.16 25.09
C LYS A 762 -7.56 -13.88 24.20
N TYR A 763 -8.58 -13.20 24.71
CA TYR A 763 -9.75 -12.79 23.93
C TYR A 763 -9.38 -11.94 22.70
N VAL A 764 -8.47 -10.96 22.87
CA VAL A 764 -7.94 -10.12 21.78
C VAL A 764 -7.16 -10.92 20.75
N ALA A 765 -6.34 -11.88 21.19
CA ALA A 765 -5.59 -12.75 20.30
C ALA A 765 -6.53 -13.67 19.49
N ASP A 766 -7.44 -14.38 20.17
CA ASP A 766 -8.35 -15.38 19.61
C ASP A 766 -9.35 -14.77 18.60
N ASN A 767 -9.89 -13.59 18.88
CA ASN A 767 -10.86 -12.90 18.00
C ASN A 767 -10.19 -12.05 16.90
N GLY A 768 -8.85 -12.05 16.81
CA GLY A 768 -8.13 -11.25 15.81
C GLY A 768 -8.26 -9.73 15.98
N ILE A 769 -8.58 -9.26 17.18
CA ILE A 769 -8.79 -7.84 17.51
C ILE A 769 -7.46 -7.08 17.35
N GLY A 770 -7.51 -5.81 16.93
CA GLY A 770 -6.32 -4.99 16.64
C GLY A 770 -5.35 -4.85 17.81
N GLY A 771 -5.87 -4.79 19.04
CA GLY A 771 -5.07 -4.77 20.26
C GLY A 771 -5.85 -4.29 21.48
N VAL A 772 -5.13 -3.67 22.42
CA VAL A 772 -5.68 -3.06 23.63
C VAL A 772 -5.26 -1.61 23.79
N MET A 773 -6.13 -0.87 24.46
CA MET A 773 -5.87 0.45 25.03
C MET A 773 -6.06 0.37 26.53
N PHE A 774 -5.32 1.17 27.30
CA PHE A 774 -5.59 1.30 28.73
C PHE A 774 -5.44 2.73 29.24
N TRP A 775 -6.36 3.08 30.13
CA TRP A 775 -6.32 4.29 30.94
C TRP A 775 -5.90 3.89 32.36
N GLU A 776 -4.78 4.32 32.91
CA GLU A 776 -3.68 5.10 32.33
C GLU A 776 -2.33 4.50 32.78
N LEU A 777 -1.25 4.84 32.09
CA LEU A 777 0.08 4.25 32.31
C LEU A 777 0.57 4.34 33.76
N ALA A 778 0.29 5.45 34.46
CA ALA A 778 0.70 5.65 35.86
C ALA A 778 -0.04 4.74 36.88
N GLY A 779 -1.04 3.98 36.44
CA GLY A 779 -1.86 3.10 37.27
C GLY A 779 -1.38 1.65 37.34
N ASP A 780 -0.55 1.23 36.37
CA ASP A 780 0.11 -0.08 36.34
C ASP A 780 1.21 -0.17 37.41
N TYR A 781 1.58 -1.39 37.82
CA TYR A 781 2.25 -1.64 39.10
C TYR A 781 3.44 -2.59 39.01
N ASP A 782 4.33 -2.46 40.00
CA ASP A 782 5.34 -3.47 40.35
C ASP A 782 5.55 -3.52 41.88
N TRP A 783 6.12 -4.63 42.36
CA TRP A 783 6.46 -4.80 43.77
C TRP A 783 7.82 -4.15 44.11
N ASN A 784 7.80 -3.10 44.92
CA ASN A 784 9.01 -2.45 45.42
C ASN A 784 9.54 -3.19 46.67
N ALA A 785 10.52 -4.08 46.45
CA ALA A 785 11.08 -4.92 47.51
C ALA A 785 11.86 -4.15 48.60
N ASP A 786 12.39 -2.96 48.31
CA ASP A 786 13.11 -2.14 49.30
C ASP A 786 12.16 -1.39 50.25
N LYS A 787 10.97 -1.01 49.76
CA LYS A 787 9.90 -0.42 50.58
C LYS A 787 9.00 -1.46 51.25
N GLY A 788 8.79 -2.61 50.61
CA GLY A 788 7.80 -3.61 51.03
C GLY A 788 6.36 -3.24 50.65
N GLU A 789 6.17 -2.58 49.50
CA GLU A 789 4.87 -2.16 48.97
C GLU A 789 4.86 -2.24 47.44
N TYR A 790 3.68 -2.32 46.82
CA TYR A 790 3.50 -2.05 45.40
C TYR A 790 3.58 -0.54 45.12
N PHE A 791 4.09 -0.19 43.94
CA PHE A 791 4.13 1.18 43.44
C PHE A 791 3.98 1.18 41.91
N MET A 792 4.05 2.36 41.27
CA MET A 792 4.08 2.49 39.80
C MET A 792 5.10 1.52 39.17
N GLY A 793 4.68 0.84 38.11
CA GLY A 793 5.46 -0.18 37.40
C GLY A 793 4.77 -0.59 36.10
N ASP A 794 5.06 -1.77 35.56
CA ASP A 794 4.53 -2.22 34.26
C ASP A 794 4.08 -3.69 34.16
N THR A 795 3.74 -4.34 35.29
CA THR A 795 3.34 -5.76 35.32
C THR A 795 2.21 -6.10 34.32
N LEU A 796 1.15 -5.30 34.21
CA LEU A 796 0.03 -5.60 33.31
C LEU A 796 0.36 -5.28 31.84
N THR A 797 1.11 -4.21 31.59
CA THR A 797 1.62 -3.83 30.26
C THR A 797 2.55 -4.91 29.72
N THR A 798 3.47 -5.40 30.57
CA THR A 798 4.34 -6.55 30.30
C THR A 798 3.53 -7.81 29.98
N GLN A 799 2.42 -8.06 30.69
CA GLN A 799 1.59 -9.22 30.41
C GLN A 799 0.89 -9.15 29.04
N PHE A 800 0.42 -7.98 28.62
CA PHE A 800 -0.10 -7.79 27.25
C PHE A 800 0.99 -8.00 26.19
N TYR A 801 2.17 -7.41 26.38
CA TYR A 801 3.32 -7.61 25.49
C TYR A 801 3.72 -9.09 25.39
N ASP A 802 3.83 -9.79 26.52
CA ASP A 802 4.22 -11.19 26.55
C ASP A 802 3.19 -12.13 25.90
N ALA A 803 1.90 -11.81 26.00
CA ALA A 803 0.83 -12.51 25.31
C ALA A 803 0.81 -12.21 23.79
N PHE A 804 1.03 -10.96 23.39
CA PHE A 804 0.89 -10.54 22.00
C PHE A 804 2.11 -10.81 21.12
N LYS A 805 3.34 -10.80 21.64
CA LYS A 805 4.56 -11.02 20.84
C LYS A 805 4.65 -12.38 20.13
N ASN A 806 3.76 -13.31 20.46
CA ASN A 806 3.62 -14.63 19.82
C ASN A 806 2.26 -14.84 19.14
N ALA A 807 1.39 -13.82 19.07
CA ALA A 807 0.08 -13.92 18.44
C ALA A 807 0.19 -13.90 16.91
N THR A 808 -0.70 -14.63 16.22
CA THR A 808 -0.89 -14.46 14.77
C THR A 808 -1.33 -13.03 14.47
N PRO A 809 -1.02 -12.44 13.30
CA PRO A 809 -1.47 -11.09 12.93
C PRO A 809 -2.99 -10.87 13.08
N TYR A 810 -3.42 -9.61 13.21
CA TYR A 810 -4.82 -9.28 13.44
C TYR A 810 -5.71 -9.47 12.19
N GLY A 811 -7.02 -9.48 12.40
CA GLY A 811 -8.04 -9.61 11.36
C GLY A 811 -8.16 -8.36 10.49
N ASP A 812 -7.92 -8.54 9.20
CA ASP A 812 -7.74 -7.55 8.13
C ASP A 812 -8.92 -7.48 7.15
N GLN A 813 -10.09 -7.99 7.56
CA GLN A 813 -11.30 -8.07 6.75
C GLN A 813 -12.51 -7.73 7.63
N VAL A 814 -13.51 -7.01 7.11
CA VAL A 814 -14.81 -6.80 7.78
C VAL A 814 -15.62 -8.09 7.75
N GLY A 815 -15.63 -8.78 6.61
CA GLY A 815 -16.31 -10.07 6.37
C GLY A 815 -15.74 -10.80 5.15
N SER A 816 -16.14 -12.05 4.93
CA SER A 816 -15.61 -12.91 3.85
C SER A 816 -16.51 -12.95 2.61
N ASP A 817 -15.98 -13.50 1.49
CA ASP A 817 -16.71 -13.79 0.25
C ASP A 817 -17.23 -12.52 -0.48
N VAL A 818 -16.29 -11.63 -0.84
CA VAL A 818 -16.55 -10.41 -1.64
C VAL A 818 -16.84 -10.78 -3.10
N PRO A 819 -17.96 -10.34 -3.71
CA PRO A 819 -18.27 -10.60 -5.12
C PRO A 819 -17.27 -9.94 -6.08
N ALA A 820 -16.93 -10.60 -7.19
CA ALA A 820 -15.88 -10.14 -8.13
C ALA A 820 -16.20 -8.88 -8.96
N THR A 821 -17.41 -8.31 -8.86
CA THR A 821 -17.80 -7.05 -9.52
C THR A 821 -18.76 -6.26 -8.65
N SER A 822 -18.78 -4.93 -8.81
CA SER A 822 -19.61 -4.01 -8.03
C SER A 822 -20.68 -3.29 -8.86
N LEU A 823 -21.76 -2.84 -8.23
CA LEU A 823 -22.69 -1.85 -8.79
C LEU A 823 -22.57 -0.55 -7.98
N ASP A 824 -22.67 0.62 -8.63
CA ASP A 824 -22.82 1.91 -7.92
C ASP A 824 -24.25 2.03 -7.39
N ILE A 825 -24.52 1.28 -6.33
CA ILE A 825 -25.69 1.41 -5.47
C ILE A 825 -25.18 1.92 -4.14
N LYS A 826 -25.85 2.95 -3.61
CA LYS A 826 -25.47 3.63 -2.37
C LYS A 826 -26.53 3.41 -1.31
N TYR A 827 -26.10 3.18 -0.08
CA TYR A 827 -26.94 3.03 1.09
C TYR A 827 -26.59 4.09 2.14
N SER A 828 -27.61 4.53 2.88
CA SER A 828 -27.46 5.46 4.00
C SER A 828 -28.54 5.16 5.03
N ILE A 829 -28.24 5.34 6.32
CA ILE A 829 -29.23 5.24 7.38
C ILE A 829 -29.35 6.61 8.03
N SER A 830 -30.57 7.13 8.14
CA SER A 830 -30.85 8.51 8.57
C SER A 830 -32.25 8.65 9.15
N GLY A 831 -32.58 9.83 9.68
CA GLY A 831 -33.90 10.09 10.27
C GLY A 831 -34.11 9.32 11.57
N PHE A 832 -33.04 9.14 12.35
CA PHE A 832 -33.14 8.74 13.74
C PHE A 832 -33.92 9.82 14.52
N LYS A 833 -34.50 9.41 15.64
CA LYS A 833 -35.02 10.35 16.64
C LYS A 833 -33.88 10.74 17.58
N LEU A 834 -34.10 11.76 18.41
CA LEU A 834 -33.27 11.95 19.60
C LEU A 834 -33.24 10.64 20.42
N GLY A 835 -32.09 10.32 21.00
CA GLY A 835 -31.83 9.03 21.61
C GLY A 835 -32.82 8.63 22.72
N ASP A 836 -33.33 9.61 23.48
CA ASP A 836 -34.40 9.44 24.48
C ASP A 836 -35.73 8.92 23.91
N GLN A 837 -35.94 9.05 22.60
CA GLN A 837 -37.13 8.61 21.87
C GLN A 837 -36.87 7.41 20.95
N ASN A 838 -35.63 6.89 20.94
CA ASN A 838 -35.14 5.86 20.02
C ASN A 838 -35.39 4.43 20.56
N TYR A 839 -36.63 4.18 20.99
CA TYR A 839 -37.10 2.92 21.58
C TYR A 839 -38.45 2.50 20.95
N PRO A 840 -38.52 1.47 20.08
CA PRO A 840 -37.39 0.84 19.40
C PRO A 840 -36.67 1.80 18.45
N ILE A 841 -35.50 1.39 17.97
CA ILE A 841 -34.72 2.13 16.98
C ILE A 841 -35.35 1.85 15.60
N ASN A 842 -35.88 2.89 14.97
CA ASN A 842 -36.59 2.78 13.68
C ASN A 842 -36.25 3.87 12.63
N PRO A 843 -34.96 4.04 12.27
CA PRO A 843 -34.52 4.98 11.24
C PRO A 843 -34.89 4.51 9.83
N LYS A 844 -34.66 5.38 8.84
CA LYS A 844 -34.76 5.06 7.42
C LYS A 844 -33.42 4.59 6.86
N LEU A 845 -33.37 3.35 6.39
CA LEU A 845 -32.41 2.90 5.39
C LEU A 845 -32.87 3.40 4.02
N LYS A 846 -32.09 4.27 3.38
CA LYS A 846 -32.31 4.72 2.00
C LYS A 846 -31.32 4.02 1.07
N ILE A 847 -31.84 3.29 0.09
CA ILE A 847 -31.06 2.72 -1.03
C ILE A 847 -31.24 3.61 -2.26
N THR A 848 -30.14 3.92 -2.96
CA THR A 848 -30.10 4.77 -4.16
C THR A 848 -29.31 4.07 -5.27
N ASN A 849 -29.87 3.97 -6.47
CA ASN A 849 -29.21 3.36 -7.62
C ASN A 849 -28.55 4.44 -8.49
N ASN A 850 -27.26 4.30 -8.80
CA ASN A 850 -26.50 5.14 -9.74
C ASN A 850 -25.69 4.27 -10.73
N SER A 851 -26.09 3.01 -10.94
CA SER A 851 -25.33 2.01 -11.72
C SER A 851 -25.43 2.19 -13.24
N GLY A 852 -26.14 3.22 -13.72
CA GLY A 852 -26.47 3.44 -15.12
C GLY A 852 -27.53 2.47 -15.67
N GLN A 853 -28.05 1.57 -14.82
CA GLN A 853 -28.84 0.40 -15.20
C GLN A 853 -30.04 0.26 -14.25
N THR A 854 -31.18 -0.22 -14.74
CA THR A 854 -32.38 -0.41 -13.90
C THR A 854 -32.28 -1.71 -13.12
N ILE A 855 -32.35 -1.65 -11.78
CA ILE A 855 -32.41 -2.85 -10.94
C ILE A 855 -33.83 -3.43 -11.03
N PRO A 856 -34.01 -4.70 -11.45
CA PRO A 856 -35.32 -5.27 -11.70
C PRO A 856 -36.04 -5.71 -10.40
N GLY A 857 -37.37 -5.77 -10.46
CA GLY A 857 -38.17 -6.43 -9.42
C GLY A 857 -37.79 -7.90 -9.29
N GLY A 858 -37.67 -8.39 -8.05
CA GLY A 858 -37.09 -9.69 -7.73
C GLY A 858 -35.61 -9.65 -7.32
N ALA A 859 -34.91 -8.52 -7.54
CA ALA A 859 -33.55 -8.35 -7.02
C ALA A 859 -33.52 -8.44 -5.48
N THR A 860 -32.58 -9.19 -4.93
CA THR A 860 -32.42 -9.39 -3.47
C THR A 860 -31.18 -8.68 -2.97
N PHE A 861 -31.35 -7.86 -1.94
CA PHE A 861 -30.27 -7.20 -1.22
C PHE A 861 -29.96 -8.03 0.03
N GLU A 862 -28.69 -8.40 0.20
CA GLU A 862 -28.17 -9.07 1.39
C GLU A 862 -27.11 -8.18 2.06
N PHE A 863 -27.02 -8.18 3.40
CA PHE A 863 -26.00 -7.45 4.16
C PHE A 863 -25.86 -8.02 5.58
N ASN A 864 -24.80 -7.65 6.28
CA ASN A 864 -24.53 -8.08 7.66
C ASN A 864 -24.89 -6.96 8.65
N VAL A 865 -25.43 -7.36 9.81
CA VAL A 865 -25.62 -6.50 11.00
C VAL A 865 -24.96 -7.16 12.21
N PRO A 866 -24.42 -6.41 13.19
CA PRO A 866 -23.69 -6.99 14.30
C PRO A 866 -24.58 -7.82 15.24
N THR A 867 -24.01 -8.85 15.86
CA THR A 867 -24.65 -9.64 16.94
C THR A 867 -24.87 -8.87 18.25
N ALA A 868 -24.37 -7.64 18.32
CA ALA A 868 -24.76 -6.66 19.31
C ALA A 868 -26.26 -6.29 19.27
N ILE A 869 -27.01 -6.66 18.22
CA ILE A 869 -28.48 -6.54 18.19
C ILE A 869 -29.19 -7.91 18.15
N PRO A 870 -30.43 -8.01 18.67
CA PRO A 870 -31.27 -9.19 18.53
C PRO A 870 -31.54 -9.57 17.07
N ASP A 871 -31.71 -10.86 16.77
CA ASP A 871 -31.94 -11.38 15.41
C ASP A 871 -33.35 -11.12 14.84
N THR A 872 -34.08 -10.19 15.46
CA THR A 872 -35.46 -9.80 15.12
C THR A 872 -35.56 -8.49 14.34
N ILE A 873 -34.42 -8.01 13.79
CA ILE A 873 -34.40 -6.87 12.88
C ILE A 873 -35.36 -7.09 11.69
N SER A 874 -36.17 -6.07 11.44
CA SER A 874 -37.34 -6.12 10.57
C SER A 874 -37.58 -4.75 9.91
N ASP A 875 -38.54 -4.64 8.98
CA ASP A 875 -38.95 -3.37 8.39
C ASP A 875 -40.42 -3.01 8.63
N GLN A 876 -40.71 -1.71 8.62
CA GLN A 876 -42.05 -1.12 8.73
C GLN A 876 -42.58 -0.59 7.37
N SER A 877 -41.82 -0.75 6.28
CA SER A 877 -42.21 -0.39 4.90
C SER A 877 -42.97 -1.52 4.16
N GLY A 878 -42.99 -2.72 4.72
CA GLY A 878 -43.52 -3.92 4.10
C GLY A 878 -42.69 -4.41 2.91
N VAL A 879 -41.36 -4.29 2.94
CA VAL A 879 -40.46 -4.90 1.93
C VAL A 879 -40.10 -6.35 2.24
N GLY A 880 -40.25 -6.80 3.50
CA GLY A 880 -40.01 -8.18 3.90
C GLY A 880 -38.58 -8.43 4.37
N LEU A 881 -37.95 -7.42 4.96
CA LEU A 881 -36.62 -7.50 5.57
C LEU A 881 -36.63 -8.48 6.74
N LYS A 882 -35.65 -9.39 6.74
CA LYS A 882 -35.52 -10.46 7.75
C LYS A 882 -34.07 -10.92 7.85
N VAL A 883 -33.71 -11.53 8.98
CA VAL A 883 -32.52 -12.38 9.07
C VAL A 883 -32.71 -13.63 8.19
N ILE A 884 -31.67 -13.98 7.42
CA ILE A 884 -31.59 -15.19 6.59
C ILE A 884 -30.56 -16.20 7.10
N ALA A 885 -29.54 -15.75 7.86
CA ALA A 885 -28.70 -16.61 8.69
C ALA A 885 -28.41 -15.85 10.00
N SER A 886 -28.72 -16.46 11.15
CA SER A 886 -28.55 -15.82 12.45
C SER A 886 -27.23 -16.24 13.09
N GLY A 887 -26.43 -15.26 13.53
CA GLY A 887 -25.28 -15.48 14.41
C GLY A 887 -25.64 -15.51 15.89
N ALA A 888 -26.94 -15.55 16.25
CA ALA A 888 -27.38 -15.60 17.64
C ALA A 888 -26.86 -16.85 18.35
N ASN A 889 -26.42 -16.70 19.60
CA ASN A 889 -25.97 -17.81 20.42
C ASN A 889 -27.06 -18.89 20.56
N SER A 890 -26.64 -20.16 20.50
CA SER A 890 -27.55 -21.30 20.67
C SER A 890 -28.27 -21.34 22.03
N SER A 891 -27.75 -20.61 23.02
CA SER A 891 -28.32 -20.43 24.36
C SER A 891 -29.45 -19.39 24.45
N GLY A 892 -29.64 -18.56 23.43
CA GLY A 892 -30.63 -17.46 23.44
C GLY A 892 -30.32 -16.35 24.45
N ASN A 893 -29.03 -16.09 24.70
CA ASN A 893 -28.46 -15.02 25.54
C ASN A 893 -26.95 -14.90 25.26
N ASN A 894 -26.29 -13.84 25.70
CA ASN A 894 -24.82 -13.65 25.54
C ASN A 894 -24.02 -13.84 26.84
N ILE A 895 -24.49 -14.70 27.76
CA ILE A 895 -23.77 -14.98 29.00
C ILE A 895 -22.47 -15.71 28.67
N GLY A 896 -21.33 -15.07 28.95
CA GLY A 896 -20.01 -15.55 28.53
C GLY A 896 -19.59 -15.17 27.10
N GLY A 897 -20.31 -14.25 26.42
CA GLY A 897 -19.93 -13.65 25.13
C GLY A 897 -20.89 -13.97 23.97
N LEU A 898 -20.67 -13.31 22.82
CA LEU A 898 -21.40 -13.52 21.56
C LEU A 898 -20.63 -14.42 20.59
N ASP A 899 -21.20 -15.60 20.27
CA ASP A 899 -20.59 -16.70 19.51
C ASP A 899 -20.08 -16.27 18.11
N ASN A 900 -20.73 -15.29 17.48
CA ASN A 900 -20.47 -14.83 16.12
C ASN A 900 -20.41 -13.30 16.06
N ASP A 901 -19.91 -12.71 14.97
CA ASP A 901 -19.87 -11.26 14.78
C ASP A 901 -21.15 -10.67 14.15
N HIS A 902 -21.86 -11.44 13.30
CA HIS A 902 -22.96 -10.91 12.48
C HIS A 902 -24.20 -11.82 12.41
N HIS A 903 -25.36 -11.19 12.20
CA HIS A 903 -26.50 -11.81 11.52
C HIS A 903 -26.52 -11.35 10.06
N LYS A 904 -26.77 -12.29 9.14
CA LYS A 904 -26.97 -11.95 7.73
C LYS A 904 -28.44 -11.66 7.47
N VAL A 905 -28.74 -10.46 6.98
CA VAL A 905 -30.06 -9.90 6.71
C VAL A 905 -30.30 -9.84 5.21
N ALA A 906 -31.56 -9.96 4.77
CA ALA A 906 -31.94 -9.71 3.39
C ALA A 906 -33.35 -9.14 3.23
N PHE A 907 -33.58 -8.43 2.11
CA PHE A 907 -34.89 -8.08 1.58
C PHE A 907 -34.90 -8.20 0.05
N THR A 908 -36.08 -8.36 -0.55
CA THR A 908 -36.23 -8.55 -2.00
C THR A 908 -37.17 -7.50 -2.59
N LEU A 909 -36.79 -6.87 -3.70
CA LEU A 909 -37.68 -5.99 -4.46
C LEU A 909 -38.90 -6.78 -4.94
N LYS A 910 -40.10 -6.23 -4.76
CA LYS A 910 -41.34 -6.88 -5.23
C LYS A 910 -41.29 -7.01 -6.75
N ASN A 911 -41.82 -8.09 -7.32
CA ASN A 911 -41.68 -8.39 -8.76
C ASN A 911 -42.23 -7.29 -9.71
N TYR A 912 -43.07 -6.37 -9.21
CA TYR A 912 -43.60 -5.21 -9.95
C TYR A 912 -42.84 -3.90 -9.69
N GLN A 913 -41.83 -3.91 -8.81
CA GLN A 913 -41.08 -2.75 -8.33
C GLN A 913 -39.63 -2.87 -8.81
N ALA A 914 -39.32 -2.18 -9.91
CA ALA A 914 -37.93 -1.89 -10.26
C ALA A 914 -37.42 -0.68 -9.45
N LEU A 915 -36.11 -0.45 -9.51
CA LEU A 915 -35.44 0.77 -9.04
C LEU A 915 -34.60 1.28 -10.21
N ALA A 916 -35.06 2.32 -10.92
CA ALA A 916 -34.37 2.86 -12.08
C ALA A 916 -33.07 3.57 -11.70
N ASP A 917 -32.24 3.92 -12.69
CA ASP A 917 -31.04 4.71 -12.47
C ASP A 917 -31.40 6.13 -11.97
N GLY A 918 -30.68 6.61 -10.95
CA GLY A 918 -30.98 7.83 -10.21
C GLY A 918 -32.13 7.74 -9.20
N GLU A 919 -32.89 6.64 -9.15
CA GLU A 919 -33.99 6.49 -8.19
C GLU A 919 -33.53 6.05 -6.79
N SER A 920 -34.41 6.21 -5.81
CA SER A 920 -34.19 5.79 -4.43
C SER A 920 -35.42 5.12 -3.81
N MET A 921 -35.21 4.27 -2.81
CA MET A 921 -36.27 3.73 -1.95
C MET A 921 -35.93 3.83 -0.46
N ASP A 922 -36.94 4.16 0.34
CA ASP A 922 -36.86 4.25 1.80
C ASP A 922 -37.43 2.98 2.47
N ILE A 923 -36.62 2.36 3.33
CA ILE A 923 -36.98 1.24 4.19
C ILE A 923 -36.90 1.71 5.64
N THR A 924 -38.03 1.85 6.32
CA THR A 924 -38.03 2.11 7.77
C THR A 924 -37.63 0.84 8.49
N LEU A 925 -36.43 0.81 9.08
CA LEU A 925 -35.93 -0.31 9.87
C LEU A 925 -36.67 -0.42 11.22
N ASN A 926 -36.50 -1.53 11.92
CA ASN A 926 -37.02 -1.76 13.26
C ASN A 926 -36.14 -2.76 14.02
N TYR A 927 -35.41 -2.27 15.03
CA TYR A 927 -34.51 -3.05 15.89
C TYR A 927 -34.36 -2.41 17.29
N GLN A 928 -33.70 -3.09 18.23
CA GLN A 928 -33.83 -2.80 19.68
C GLN A 928 -32.58 -2.24 20.35
N LEU A 929 -31.39 -2.78 20.06
CA LEU A 929 -30.10 -2.29 20.56
C LEU A 929 -29.39 -1.46 19.48
N PRO A 930 -28.44 -0.56 19.85
CA PRO A 930 -27.63 0.12 18.86
C PRO A 930 -26.86 -0.87 17.98
N MET A 931 -26.68 -0.54 16.70
CA MET A 931 -25.73 -1.17 15.80
C MET A 931 -24.83 -0.12 15.16
N SER A 932 -23.63 -0.48 14.73
CA SER A 932 -22.86 0.34 13.79
C SER A 932 -23.41 0.17 12.36
N THR A 933 -22.81 0.85 11.38
CA THR A 933 -23.30 0.84 9.99
C THR A 933 -23.24 -0.57 9.39
N PRO A 934 -24.34 -1.10 8.83
CA PRO A 934 -24.35 -2.43 8.21
C PRO A 934 -23.36 -2.54 7.05
N SER A 935 -22.75 -3.71 6.90
CA SER A 935 -21.63 -3.96 5.97
C SER A 935 -21.83 -5.23 5.13
N SER A 936 -20.87 -5.54 4.26
CA SER A 936 -20.86 -6.72 3.38
C SER A 936 -22.07 -6.78 2.45
N TRP A 937 -22.47 -5.64 1.87
CA TRP A 937 -23.66 -5.52 1.04
C TRP A 937 -23.50 -6.20 -0.32
N ARG A 938 -24.55 -6.92 -0.71
CA ARG A 938 -24.60 -7.64 -1.99
C ARG A 938 -25.96 -7.48 -2.63
N VAL A 939 -25.99 -7.40 -3.96
CA VAL A 939 -27.23 -7.41 -4.76
C VAL A 939 -27.23 -8.62 -5.67
N LYS A 940 -28.25 -9.47 -5.52
CA LYS A 940 -28.48 -10.68 -6.31
C LYS A 940 -29.54 -10.41 -7.36
N ILE A 941 -29.19 -10.60 -8.63
CA ILE A 941 -30.02 -10.29 -9.79
C ILE A 941 -29.91 -11.45 -10.78
N GLY A 942 -30.96 -12.27 -10.89
CA GLY A 942 -30.88 -13.56 -11.57
C GLY A 942 -29.86 -14.48 -10.88
N GLY A 943 -28.94 -15.06 -11.65
CA GLY A 943 -27.80 -15.82 -11.13
C GLY A 943 -26.61 -14.96 -10.69
N ALA A 944 -26.57 -13.67 -11.03
CA ALA A 944 -25.43 -12.80 -10.72
C ALA A 944 -25.51 -12.23 -9.28
N THR A 945 -24.36 -12.08 -8.64
CA THR A 945 -24.20 -11.40 -7.34
C THR A 945 -23.15 -10.29 -7.49
N PHE A 946 -23.49 -9.08 -7.05
CA PHE A 946 -22.64 -7.90 -7.12
C PHE A 946 -22.37 -7.32 -5.73
N ALA A 947 -21.19 -6.78 -5.51
CA ALA A 947 -20.87 -5.93 -4.36
C ALA A 947 -21.46 -4.51 -4.52
N LEU A 948 -21.43 -3.70 -3.46
CA LEU A 948 -21.71 -2.26 -3.57
C LEU A 948 -20.40 -1.48 -3.72
N LYS A 949 -20.33 -0.62 -4.75
CA LYS A 949 -19.18 0.27 -4.99
C LYS A 949 -18.94 1.30 -3.86
N GLN A 950 -19.90 1.45 -2.95
CA GLN A 950 -19.75 2.26 -1.74
C GLN A 950 -18.79 1.62 -0.71
N GLU A 951 -18.74 0.28 -0.64
CA GLU A 951 -17.81 -0.46 0.22
C GLU A 951 -16.54 -0.84 -0.55
N HIS A 952 -16.73 -1.22 -1.81
CA HIS A 952 -15.70 -1.76 -2.70
C HIS A 952 -15.53 -0.89 -3.96
N PRO A 953 -14.97 0.34 -3.83
CA PRO A 953 -14.72 1.23 -4.96
C PRO A 953 -13.72 0.68 -5.99
N GLU A 954 -12.83 -0.22 -5.57
CA GLU A 954 -11.78 -0.88 -6.36
C GLU A 954 -12.32 -1.91 -7.36
N LEU A 955 -13.49 -2.50 -7.11
CA LEU A 955 -14.02 -3.60 -7.92
C LEU A 955 -14.52 -3.14 -9.29
N PRO A 956 -14.29 -3.92 -10.37
CA PRO A 956 -14.83 -3.65 -11.69
C PRO A 956 -16.36 -3.53 -11.71
N ALA A 957 -16.89 -2.63 -12.52
CA ALA A 957 -18.32 -2.39 -12.63
C ALA A 957 -19.06 -3.56 -13.31
N GLY A 958 -20.13 -4.04 -12.69
CA GLY A 958 -21.00 -5.10 -13.19
C GLY A 958 -22.00 -4.62 -14.25
N SER A 959 -22.46 -5.56 -15.08
CA SER A 959 -23.46 -5.32 -16.13
C SER A 959 -24.66 -6.28 -16.01
N LEU A 960 -25.85 -5.76 -16.30
CA LEU A 960 -27.14 -6.47 -16.28
C LEU A 960 -27.65 -6.81 -17.69
N ASP A 961 -27.07 -6.23 -18.74
CA ASP A 961 -27.47 -6.46 -20.15
C ASP A 961 -26.96 -7.81 -20.71
N GLY A 962 -26.38 -8.67 -19.87
CA GLY A 962 -25.85 -10.00 -20.19
C GLY A 962 -26.94 -11.05 -20.44
N GLY A 963 -27.72 -10.88 -21.51
CA GLY A 963 -28.79 -11.80 -21.92
C GLY A 963 -28.30 -13.09 -22.61
N ASP A 964 -27.42 -13.86 -21.96
CA ASP A 964 -27.13 -15.27 -22.31
C ASP A 964 -27.11 -16.14 -21.04
N ASN A 965 -27.41 -17.43 -21.19
CA ASN A 965 -27.82 -18.29 -20.07
C ASN A 965 -26.64 -18.77 -19.21
N GLY A 966 -26.27 -17.96 -18.22
CA GLY A 966 -25.54 -18.39 -17.02
C GLY A 966 -26.40 -19.20 -16.03
N ASP A 967 -27.36 -20.00 -16.52
CA ASP A 967 -28.23 -20.87 -15.70
C ASP A 967 -28.13 -22.31 -16.20
N GLY A 968 -27.36 -23.12 -15.46
CA GLY A 968 -27.24 -24.57 -15.64
C GLY A 968 -28.24 -25.37 -14.81
N GLY A 969 -29.44 -24.83 -14.55
CA GLY A 969 -30.41 -25.39 -13.63
C GLY A 969 -30.99 -26.76 -14.02
N ASP A 970 -30.45 -27.83 -13.44
CA ASP A 970 -31.23 -29.04 -13.14
C ASP A 970 -30.90 -29.60 -11.73
N ASN A 971 -31.82 -29.30 -10.80
CA ASN A 971 -32.14 -30.02 -9.56
C ASN A 971 -31.03 -30.75 -8.76
N GLY A 972 -30.24 -29.98 -8.00
CA GLY A 972 -30.06 -30.23 -6.55
C GLY A 972 -28.98 -31.22 -6.08
N GLY A 973 -28.11 -30.73 -5.20
CA GLY A 973 -27.07 -31.50 -4.49
C GLY A 973 -25.96 -30.57 -4.00
N ASP A 974 -25.34 -30.91 -2.86
CA ASP A 974 -24.27 -30.15 -2.21
C ASP A 974 -22.92 -30.16 -2.97
N ASP A 975 -21.99 -29.37 -2.43
CA ASP A 975 -20.53 -29.35 -2.64
C ASP A 975 -20.00 -28.81 -3.99
N GLY A 976 -19.09 -27.84 -3.89
CA GLY A 976 -18.48 -27.15 -5.03
C GLY A 976 -17.06 -27.62 -5.36
N GLY A 977 -16.57 -27.28 -6.56
CA GLY A 977 -15.18 -27.53 -6.94
C GLY A 977 -14.82 -27.19 -8.38
N ASN A 978 -14.15 -26.03 -8.55
CA ASN A 978 -13.24 -25.68 -9.66
C ASN A 978 -13.64 -26.15 -11.07
N ASP A 979 -14.25 -25.27 -11.87
CA ASP A 979 -14.71 -25.54 -13.24
C ASP A 979 -13.57 -25.79 -14.25
N GLY A 980 -12.93 -26.96 -14.14
CA GLY A 980 -11.89 -27.40 -15.06
C GLY A 980 -12.34 -27.32 -16.52
N GLY A 981 -11.56 -26.57 -17.32
CA GLY A 981 -11.87 -26.18 -18.70
C GLY A 981 -11.93 -27.33 -19.69
N SER A 982 -11.76 -27.05 -20.99
CA SER A 982 -11.79 -28.14 -21.97
C SER A 982 -10.59 -29.06 -21.78
N CYS A 983 -10.75 -30.35 -22.06
CA CYS A 983 -9.62 -31.28 -21.96
C CYS A 983 -8.48 -30.97 -22.96
N ALA A 984 -8.73 -30.17 -24.00
CA ALA A 984 -7.66 -29.63 -24.84
C ALA A 984 -6.79 -28.62 -24.07
N ASP A 985 -7.40 -27.70 -23.30
CA ASP A 985 -6.70 -26.70 -22.49
C ASP A 985 -5.91 -27.36 -21.35
N ALA A 986 -6.47 -28.40 -20.75
CA ALA A 986 -5.79 -29.22 -19.73
C ALA A 986 -4.73 -30.18 -20.31
N ASN A 987 -4.55 -30.24 -21.63
CA ASN A 987 -3.66 -31.18 -22.34
C ASN A 987 -3.92 -32.67 -21.97
N VAL A 988 -5.19 -33.03 -21.78
CA VAL A 988 -5.67 -34.38 -21.48
C VAL A 988 -6.37 -34.94 -22.72
N ASP A 989 -5.91 -36.09 -23.24
CA ASP A 989 -6.65 -36.84 -24.24
C ASP A 989 -7.68 -37.76 -23.56
N PRO A 990 -9.00 -37.47 -23.62
CA PRO A 990 -9.99 -38.23 -22.88
C PRO A 990 -10.18 -39.64 -23.43
N SER A 991 -9.78 -39.91 -24.68
CA SER A 991 -9.82 -41.25 -25.27
C SER A 991 -8.81 -42.22 -24.64
N LYS A 992 -7.85 -41.69 -23.88
CA LYS A 992 -6.84 -42.45 -23.14
C LYS A 992 -7.11 -42.56 -21.63
N VAL A 993 -8.24 -42.02 -21.14
CA VAL A 993 -8.61 -42.01 -19.72
C VAL A 993 -9.61 -43.13 -19.41
N ASN A 994 -9.38 -43.90 -18.34
CA ASN A 994 -10.26 -44.99 -17.92
C ASN A 994 -11.69 -44.49 -17.64
N VAL A 995 -12.68 -45.06 -18.34
CA VAL A 995 -14.10 -44.70 -18.19
C VAL A 995 -14.74 -45.51 -17.06
N TYR A 996 -15.27 -44.83 -16.04
CA TYR A 996 -16.01 -45.47 -14.93
C TYR A 996 -17.18 -46.33 -15.46
N PRO A 997 -17.41 -47.56 -14.95
CA PRO A 997 -16.81 -48.19 -13.77
C PRO A 997 -15.53 -49.03 -14.02
N ASN A 998 -14.81 -48.82 -15.14
CA ASN A 998 -13.57 -49.53 -15.42
C ASN A 998 -12.39 -48.90 -14.66
N TRP A 999 -12.24 -49.26 -13.39
CA TRP A 999 -11.18 -48.79 -12.48
C TRP A 999 -9.77 -48.87 -13.06
N THR A 1000 -8.90 -47.95 -12.64
CA THR A 1000 -7.47 -47.89 -13.02
C THR A 1000 -6.63 -48.95 -12.31
N GLN A 1001 -6.96 -49.27 -11.05
CA GLN A 1001 -6.23 -50.23 -10.23
C GLN A 1001 -7.03 -51.52 -10.00
N SER A 1002 -6.32 -52.64 -9.94
CA SER A 1002 -6.89 -53.97 -9.68
C SER A 1002 -6.62 -54.47 -8.26
N ASP A 1003 -7.43 -55.44 -7.82
CA ASP A 1003 -7.15 -56.24 -6.63
C ASP A 1003 -6.02 -57.28 -6.89
N TRP A 1004 -5.68 -58.04 -5.84
CA TRP A 1004 -4.66 -59.10 -5.90
C TRP A 1004 -5.03 -60.30 -6.79
N GLN A 1005 -6.24 -60.34 -7.34
CA GLN A 1005 -6.73 -61.36 -8.28
C GLN A 1005 -6.76 -60.83 -9.72
N GLY A 1006 -6.51 -59.52 -9.93
CA GLY A 1006 -6.53 -58.85 -11.23
C GLY A 1006 -7.85 -58.15 -11.58
N ASN A 1007 -8.86 -58.16 -10.71
CA ASN A 1007 -10.14 -57.50 -10.96
C ASN A 1007 -10.02 -55.98 -10.75
N PRO A 1008 -10.43 -55.11 -11.69
CA PRO A 1008 -10.47 -53.67 -11.48
C PRO A 1008 -11.37 -53.32 -10.28
N THR A 1009 -10.88 -52.55 -9.31
CA THR A 1009 -11.59 -52.29 -8.04
C THR A 1009 -11.54 -50.85 -7.52
N HIS A 1010 -10.54 -50.04 -7.87
CA HIS A 1010 -10.36 -48.71 -7.25
C HIS A 1010 -9.50 -47.77 -8.11
N ALA A 1011 -9.43 -46.50 -7.72
CA ALA A 1011 -8.43 -45.55 -8.19
C ALA A 1011 -7.41 -45.24 -7.07
N GLY A 1012 -6.16 -44.98 -7.46
CA GLY A 1012 -5.08 -44.51 -6.58
C GLY A 1012 -4.83 -43.01 -6.68
N SER A 1013 -4.08 -42.44 -5.74
CA SER A 1013 -3.70 -41.01 -5.77
C SER A 1013 -3.03 -40.64 -7.10
N GLY A 1014 -3.54 -39.61 -7.77
CA GLY A 1014 -3.06 -39.13 -9.06
C GLY A 1014 -3.70 -39.80 -10.29
N ASP A 1015 -4.43 -40.91 -10.13
CA ASP A 1015 -5.09 -41.58 -11.26
C ASP A 1015 -6.16 -40.67 -11.90
N LEU A 1016 -6.22 -40.69 -13.23
CA LEU A 1016 -7.27 -40.04 -14.01
C LEU A 1016 -8.37 -41.05 -14.38
N MET A 1017 -9.62 -40.69 -14.09
CA MET A 1017 -10.80 -41.41 -14.56
C MET A 1017 -11.83 -40.47 -15.16
N SER A 1018 -12.58 -40.95 -16.15
CA SER A 1018 -13.65 -40.21 -16.79
C SER A 1018 -15.03 -40.76 -16.44
N HIS A 1019 -15.97 -39.85 -16.22
CA HIS A 1019 -17.36 -40.14 -15.88
C HIS A 1019 -18.23 -38.99 -16.44
N ASN A 1020 -19.33 -39.32 -17.13
CA ASN A 1020 -20.26 -38.33 -17.73
C ASN A 1020 -19.59 -37.22 -18.58
N LYS A 1021 -18.56 -37.58 -19.38
CA LYS A 1021 -17.74 -36.68 -20.22
C LYS A 1021 -16.92 -35.63 -19.42
N VAL A 1022 -16.63 -35.94 -18.17
CA VAL A 1022 -15.77 -35.15 -17.28
C VAL A 1022 -14.60 -36.03 -16.84
N VAL A 1023 -13.38 -35.49 -16.82
CA VAL A 1023 -12.18 -36.14 -16.27
C VAL A 1023 -11.93 -35.62 -14.87
N TYR A 1024 -11.76 -36.56 -13.93
CA TYR A 1024 -11.39 -36.30 -12.55
C TYR A 1024 -10.03 -36.95 -12.23
N ARG A 1025 -9.32 -36.37 -11.26
CA ARG A 1025 -8.12 -36.94 -10.65
C ARG A 1025 -8.46 -37.41 -9.23
N ALA A 1026 -8.13 -38.64 -8.89
CA ALA A 1026 -8.27 -39.12 -7.52
C ALA A 1026 -7.19 -38.48 -6.62
N GLY A 1027 -7.60 -37.89 -5.50
CA GLY A 1027 -6.69 -37.30 -4.50
C GLY A 1027 -5.95 -38.37 -3.68
N TRP A 1028 -6.63 -39.47 -3.37
CA TRP A 1028 -6.12 -40.62 -2.62
C TRP A 1028 -6.79 -41.92 -3.09
N TRP A 1029 -6.56 -43.04 -2.39
CA TRP A 1029 -7.24 -44.31 -2.68
C TRP A 1029 -8.76 -44.15 -2.56
N THR A 1030 -9.52 -44.48 -3.61
CA THR A 1030 -10.98 -44.35 -3.60
C THR A 1030 -11.70 -45.39 -4.44
N GLN A 1031 -12.93 -45.71 -4.02
CA GLN A 1031 -13.91 -46.55 -4.72
C GLN A 1031 -15.23 -45.81 -4.97
N SER A 1032 -15.30 -44.51 -4.69
CA SER A 1032 -16.48 -43.70 -4.98
C SER A 1032 -16.56 -43.29 -6.45
N THR A 1033 -17.76 -42.94 -6.91
CA THR A 1033 -17.96 -42.60 -8.33
C THR A 1033 -17.18 -41.31 -8.66
N PRO A 1034 -16.44 -41.22 -9.78
CA PRO A 1034 -15.68 -40.01 -10.09
C PRO A 1034 -16.57 -38.76 -10.10
N GLY A 1035 -16.23 -37.82 -9.22
CA GLY A 1035 -16.99 -36.59 -8.96
C GLY A 1035 -18.11 -36.69 -7.90
N SER A 1036 -18.24 -37.79 -7.14
CA SER A 1036 -19.31 -37.93 -6.12
C SER A 1036 -18.94 -37.52 -4.70
N ASP A 1037 -17.67 -37.17 -4.44
CA ASP A 1037 -17.17 -36.67 -3.16
C ASP A 1037 -15.79 -36.02 -3.33
N GLY A 1038 -15.28 -35.40 -2.25
CA GLY A 1038 -13.98 -34.74 -2.21
C GLY A 1038 -12.74 -35.62 -2.38
N SER A 1039 -12.86 -36.95 -2.60
CA SER A 1039 -11.73 -37.77 -3.05
C SER A 1039 -11.37 -37.57 -4.52
N TRP A 1040 -12.17 -36.76 -5.26
CA TRP A 1040 -11.98 -36.44 -6.66
C TRP A 1040 -11.81 -34.94 -6.89
N THR A 1041 -10.81 -34.55 -7.68
CA THR A 1041 -10.65 -33.18 -8.18
C THR A 1041 -11.03 -33.12 -9.66
N LEU A 1042 -11.87 -32.15 -10.04
CA LEU A 1042 -12.20 -31.87 -11.44
C LEU A 1042 -10.95 -31.42 -12.20
N VAL A 1043 -10.66 -32.07 -13.34
CA VAL A 1043 -9.54 -31.74 -14.24
C VAL A 1043 -10.03 -31.02 -15.49
N CYS A 1044 -10.99 -31.59 -16.22
CA CYS A 1044 -11.48 -31.02 -17.47
C CYS A 1044 -12.79 -31.67 -17.98
N ARG A 1045 -13.45 -31.04 -18.95
CA ARG A 1045 -14.70 -31.50 -19.61
C ARG A 1045 -14.49 -31.70 -21.13
N PHE A 1046 -15.22 -32.63 -21.76
CA PHE A 1046 -15.08 -33.01 -23.18
C PHE A 1046 -16.37 -33.52 -23.85
#